data_AF-I0YSB4-F1
#
_entry.id   AF-I0YSB4-F1
#
_cell.length_a   1.000
_cell.length_b   1.000
_cell.length_c   1.000
_cell.angle_alpha   90.00
_cell.angle_beta   90.00
_cell.angle_gamma   90.00
#
_symmetry.space_group_name_H-M   'P 1'
#
loop_
_entity.id
_entity.type
_entity.pdbx_description
1 polymer ?
#
loop_
_entity_poly.entity_id
_entity_poly.type
_entity_poly.pdbx_seq_one_letter_code
_entity_poly.pdbx_strand_id
1 'polypeptide(L)'
;MEALERRLRSIYEAFDARNPKAAVKLATAALQKYKDNQILRVLKGLALQRMDRVNEAFEVCDQVLNEAPTDEQVLNILSMVYKSRAHQAKLTSAYEAAVRTRPNDAGLLTVLLSMYTRALDFVKQQQTAMKLHRLDRSRGDYLWWIVTSLVLQARASGQAGRSGKGGGNGEKLLQLAQTMAAKQLEENRSEEGDPVNALLLYHSILQERRQYKDALEAVKGPLGDAFNLEGERELMVADLMAKTGDGKQAATIYMHVALAHPQNWAAIQGFLDCVLTAAHPTASATPTNGAVQICKLSISANGSSGLQHINGAAHGSDADIQEAEDFVDKLSAAVGGGSAAKLRGPSLAAVDLEARKLSLAERRSSGQTASSTGQQEGKPDTPDLAAAVLRYIERVGHLASCAADLRQAAALESGLDEKERGIADGLVALAAGALVAAWKLEATPRRPHRLLNAVLVLEAAQVARRVSAPLRLAAMGLYGLLGAPTMALESFTALDIKHIQHDTLSGHWLLPSLLGTLRSDLAAQLLADCLRMFEDHNRDAGDTVLAAFQASSFTKVLEFVRFKERLGQSHTRAVAYCERAVLALTSPPDFPDSAAAQVQDIAAGAVAQLQSCLPAGVLAVGQATTSALRFNEDLNTRPAWLPPDSGRPSLALARWWSSQPAQQTSHGYARCWWGRTLAAESVSPEAEAHRAAATAALQRRSLLPSLIADATSADHAAAAVSLQGEVERLAQLQGVALGELSEVAASQQHLPDLCELLCLATFVAASSVQASLAQPSEEALAQKAVLRLHTVDSFVSALSARLSGELIGSGGPLVATGDAVFVAAAFANEEAYWLALCLQAWTTPLKRRRKGKKAGADAGDVSSVAHEALQEKLCGSCQSLGTHLQGLREALKARNIGEDDLALQVGSLLAEKWRQLWSWFAHKLAYLITALMFTILGKSAVDATRYA
;
A
#
# COMPACT_ATOMS: atom_id res chain seq x y z
N MET A 1 15.49 -27.47 -51.15
CA MET A 1 16.07 -27.03 -49.87
C MET A 1 16.75 -25.67 -50.03
N GLU A 2 17.79 -25.52 -50.86
CA GLU A 2 18.54 -24.26 -51.04
C GLU A 2 17.69 -23.01 -51.40
N ALA A 3 16.66 -23.15 -52.25
CA ALA A 3 15.82 -22.02 -52.66
C ALA A 3 14.92 -21.47 -51.53
N LEU A 4 14.54 -22.31 -50.56
CA LEU A 4 13.77 -21.90 -49.38
C LEU A 4 14.70 -21.25 -48.34
N GLU A 5 15.88 -21.83 -48.11
CA GLU A 5 16.91 -21.28 -47.22
C GLU A 5 17.38 -19.89 -47.66
N ARG A 6 17.56 -19.66 -48.97
CA ARG A 6 17.90 -18.34 -49.51
C ARG A 6 16.81 -17.30 -49.24
N ARG A 7 15.53 -17.70 -49.28
CA ARG A 7 14.40 -16.82 -48.93
C ARG A 7 14.34 -16.54 -47.43
N LEU A 8 14.54 -17.55 -46.58
CA LEU A 8 14.64 -17.37 -45.14
C LEU A 8 15.78 -16.41 -44.78
N ARG A 9 16.96 -16.57 -45.39
CA ARG A 9 18.10 -15.67 -45.20
C ARG A 9 17.75 -14.22 -45.55
N SER A 10 17.10 -13.99 -46.69
CA SER A 10 16.66 -12.62 -47.06
C SER A 10 15.65 -12.02 -46.07
N ILE A 11 14.83 -12.84 -45.40
CA ILE A 11 13.90 -12.38 -44.36
C ILE A 11 14.67 -12.02 -43.09
N TYR A 12 15.64 -12.84 -42.66
CA TYR A 12 16.50 -12.53 -41.51
C TYR A 12 17.35 -11.28 -41.74
N GLU A 13 17.94 -11.11 -42.92
CA GLU A 13 18.67 -9.88 -43.30
C GLU A 13 17.77 -8.63 -43.20
N ALA A 14 16.49 -8.74 -43.55
CA ALA A 14 15.53 -7.63 -43.39
C ALA A 14 15.20 -7.34 -41.91
N PHE A 15 15.20 -8.34 -41.05
CA PHE A 15 15.07 -8.16 -39.61
C PHE A 15 16.31 -7.50 -38.99
N ASP A 16 17.50 -7.91 -39.41
CA ASP A 16 18.79 -7.35 -38.96
C ASP A 16 18.94 -5.89 -39.40
N ALA A 17 18.48 -5.57 -40.62
CA ALA A 17 18.37 -4.19 -41.12
C ALA A 17 17.27 -3.35 -40.44
N ARG A 18 16.59 -3.89 -39.41
CA ARG A 18 15.46 -3.25 -38.69
C ARG A 18 14.33 -2.78 -39.61
N ASN A 19 14.09 -3.46 -40.72
CA ASN A 19 13.06 -3.12 -41.70
C ASN A 19 11.91 -4.17 -41.72
N PRO A 20 10.96 -4.11 -40.76
CA PRO A 20 9.89 -5.11 -40.65
C PRO A 20 8.92 -5.07 -41.84
N LYS A 21 8.74 -3.92 -42.51
CA LYS A 21 7.92 -3.81 -43.73
C LYS A 21 8.47 -4.66 -44.88
N ALA A 22 9.78 -4.64 -45.08
CA ALA A 22 10.43 -5.49 -46.08
C ALA A 22 10.30 -6.98 -45.70
N ALA A 23 10.48 -7.32 -44.42
CA ALA A 23 10.31 -8.68 -43.92
C ALA A 23 8.89 -9.22 -44.17
N VAL A 24 7.82 -8.42 -43.94
CA VAL A 24 6.44 -8.83 -44.24
C VAL A 24 6.25 -9.10 -45.74
N LYS A 25 6.78 -8.23 -46.63
CA LYS A 25 6.68 -8.42 -48.08
C LYS A 25 7.37 -9.69 -48.54
N LEU A 26 8.60 -9.92 -48.08
CA LEU A 26 9.39 -11.11 -48.41
C LEU A 26 8.74 -12.39 -47.88
N ALA A 27 8.27 -12.38 -46.63
CA ALA A 27 7.56 -13.52 -46.04
C ALA A 27 6.25 -13.82 -46.79
N THR A 28 5.47 -12.80 -47.16
CA THR A 28 4.22 -12.98 -47.92
C THR A 28 4.48 -13.54 -49.32
N ALA A 29 5.52 -13.04 -50.01
CA ALA A 29 5.94 -13.58 -51.31
C ALA A 29 6.49 -15.01 -51.22
N ALA A 30 7.09 -15.36 -50.08
CA ALA A 30 7.55 -16.73 -49.81
C ALA A 30 6.37 -17.68 -49.58
N LEU A 31 5.37 -17.26 -48.80
CA LEU A 31 4.15 -18.03 -48.49
C LEU A 31 3.27 -18.30 -49.71
N GLN A 32 3.34 -17.49 -50.77
CA GLN A 32 2.64 -17.80 -52.02
C GLN A 32 3.06 -19.13 -52.65
N LYS A 33 4.35 -19.49 -52.51
CA LYS A 33 4.91 -20.76 -53.02
C LYS A 33 4.95 -21.87 -51.97
N TYR A 34 5.10 -21.51 -50.69
CA TYR A 34 5.24 -22.44 -49.57
C TYR A 34 4.16 -22.17 -48.51
N LYS A 35 2.89 -22.41 -48.87
CA LYS A 35 1.71 -22.00 -48.08
C LYS A 35 1.68 -22.59 -46.67
N ASP A 36 2.05 -23.86 -46.53
CA ASP A 36 1.92 -24.59 -45.27
C ASP A 36 3.16 -24.48 -44.37
N ASN A 37 4.22 -23.79 -44.83
CA ASN A 37 5.46 -23.67 -44.08
C ASN A 37 5.25 -22.85 -42.79
N GLN A 38 5.42 -23.52 -41.64
CA GLN A 38 5.18 -22.92 -40.33
C GLN A 38 6.17 -21.78 -40.03
N ILE A 39 7.46 -21.94 -40.31
CA ILE A 39 8.52 -20.94 -40.05
C ILE A 39 8.21 -19.62 -40.76
N LEU A 40 7.82 -19.67 -42.04
CA LEU A 40 7.47 -18.46 -42.80
C LEU A 40 6.24 -17.74 -42.24
N ARG A 41 5.26 -18.48 -41.71
CA ARG A 41 4.06 -17.91 -41.06
C ARG A 41 4.41 -17.21 -39.75
N VAL A 42 5.22 -17.83 -38.89
CA VAL A 42 5.62 -17.18 -37.61
C VAL A 42 6.59 -16.03 -37.81
N LEU A 43 7.49 -16.08 -38.82
CA LEU A 43 8.31 -14.91 -39.19
C LEU A 43 7.46 -13.75 -39.71
N LYS A 44 6.39 -14.03 -40.48
CA LYS A 44 5.41 -13.01 -40.87
C LYS A 44 4.72 -12.42 -39.64
N GLY A 45 4.29 -13.25 -38.69
CA GLY A 45 3.71 -12.81 -37.41
C GLY A 45 4.65 -11.89 -36.63
N LEU A 46 5.92 -12.27 -36.48
CA LEU A 46 6.95 -11.45 -35.83
C LEU A 46 7.17 -10.10 -36.52
N ALA A 47 7.18 -10.08 -37.85
CA ALA A 47 7.32 -8.85 -38.62
C ALA A 47 6.09 -7.92 -38.45
N LEU A 48 4.88 -8.49 -38.41
CA LEU A 48 3.63 -7.75 -38.15
C LEU A 48 3.60 -7.16 -36.73
N GLN A 49 4.05 -7.92 -35.73
CA GLN A 49 4.16 -7.44 -34.36
C GLN A 49 5.14 -6.26 -34.25
N ARG A 50 6.30 -6.32 -34.91
CA ARG A 50 7.26 -5.19 -34.95
C ARG A 50 6.73 -3.96 -35.71
N MET A 51 5.62 -4.09 -36.44
CA MET A 51 4.88 -2.98 -37.07
C MET A 51 3.69 -2.50 -36.22
N ASP A 52 3.58 -2.95 -34.97
CA ASP A 52 2.45 -2.65 -34.07
C ASP A 52 1.08 -3.17 -34.56
N ARG A 53 1.07 -4.10 -35.52
CA ARG A 53 -0.14 -4.79 -36.02
C ARG A 53 -0.36 -6.09 -35.25
N VAL A 54 -0.56 -5.95 -33.93
CA VAL A 54 -0.51 -7.06 -32.97
C VAL A 54 -1.62 -8.09 -33.18
N ASN A 55 -2.85 -7.65 -33.48
CA ASN A 55 -4.00 -8.56 -33.67
C ASN A 55 -3.77 -9.51 -34.85
N GLU A 56 -3.35 -8.98 -36.00
CA GLU A 56 -3.04 -9.79 -37.18
C GLU A 56 -1.83 -10.73 -36.94
N ALA A 57 -0.85 -10.28 -36.16
CA ALA A 57 0.26 -11.13 -35.77
C ALA A 57 -0.21 -12.34 -34.96
N PHE A 58 -1.11 -12.13 -34.00
CA PHE A 58 -1.68 -13.21 -33.20
C PHE A 58 -2.59 -14.14 -33.99
N GLU A 59 -3.40 -13.65 -34.93
CA GLU A 59 -4.22 -14.51 -35.79
C GLU A 59 -3.34 -15.50 -36.59
N VAL A 60 -2.25 -15.01 -37.20
CA VAL A 60 -1.33 -15.85 -37.98
C VAL A 60 -0.60 -16.85 -37.08
N CYS A 61 -0.14 -16.43 -35.90
CA CYS A 61 0.56 -17.29 -34.97
C CYS A 61 -0.36 -18.31 -34.26
N ASP A 62 -1.63 -17.98 -34.01
CA ASP A 62 -2.62 -18.89 -33.40
C ASP A 62 -2.95 -20.05 -34.35
N GLN A 63 -3.02 -19.78 -35.67
CA GLN A 63 -3.15 -20.84 -36.68
C GLN A 63 -2.00 -21.85 -36.60
N VAL A 64 -0.76 -21.36 -36.45
CA VAL A 64 0.41 -22.23 -36.31
C VAL A 64 0.41 -22.98 -34.97
N LEU A 65 0.00 -22.34 -33.87
CA LEU A 65 -0.14 -23.00 -32.57
C LEU A 65 -1.16 -24.15 -32.60
N ASN A 66 -2.28 -23.98 -33.30
CA ASN A 66 -3.32 -25.01 -33.42
C ASN A 66 -2.84 -26.26 -34.19
N GLU A 67 -1.79 -26.15 -34.99
CA GLU A 67 -1.15 -27.29 -35.67
C GLU A 67 -0.19 -28.07 -34.75
N ALA A 68 -0.07 -27.70 -33.48
CA ALA A 68 0.82 -28.30 -32.49
C ALA A 68 2.29 -28.39 -33.00
N PRO A 69 2.96 -27.24 -33.22
CA PRO A 69 4.28 -27.19 -33.81
C PRO A 69 5.28 -27.85 -32.88
N THR A 70 6.08 -28.77 -33.43
CA THR A 70 7.14 -29.45 -32.67
C THR A 70 8.50 -28.81 -32.91
N ASP A 71 8.72 -28.10 -34.02
CA ASP A 71 9.99 -27.49 -34.40
C ASP A 71 10.45 -26.40 -33.43
N GLU A 72 11.71 -26.45 -33.01
CA GLU A 72 12.28 -25.53 -32.01
C GLU A 72 12.36 -24.09 -32.52
N GLN A 73 12.70 -23.88 -33.79
CA GLN A 73 12.78 -22.54 -34.37
C GLN A 73 11.40 -21.90 -34.44
N VAL A 74 10.38 -22.66 -34.85
CA VAL A 74 8.99 -22.20 -34.87
C VAL A 74 8.55 -21.79 -33.46
N LEU A 75 8.79 -22.64 -32.46
CA LEU A 75 8.43 -22.39 -31.07
C LEU A 75 9.19 -21.21 -30.43
N ASN A 76 10.46 -21.01 -30.78
CA ASN A 76 11.26 -19.86 -30.33
C ASN A 76 10.74 -18.54 -30.93
N ILE A 77 10.39 -18.53 -32.23
CA ILE A 77 9.80 -17.35 -32.88
C ILE A 77 8.42 -17.04 -32.27
N LEU A 78 7.60 -18.07 -32.01
CA LEU A 78 6.32 -17.92 -31.30
C LEU A 78 6.52 -17.32 -29.90
N SER A 79 7.58 -17.70 -29.18
CA SER A 79 7.93 -17.12 -27.88
C SER A 79 8.27 -15.64 -27.95
N MET A 80 8.91 -15.19 -29.04
CA MET A 80 9.14 -13.76 -29.26
C MET A 80 7.86 -12.97 -29.51
N VAL A 81 6.86 -13.60 -30.16
CA VAL A 81 5.57 -12.97 -30.47
C VAL A 81 4.66 -12.92 -29.24
N TYR A 82 4.54 -14.01 -28.50
CA TYR A 82 3.62 -14.15 -27.35
C TYR A 82 4.20 -13.74 -26.00
N LYS A 83 4.96 -12.63 -25.95
CA LYS A 83 5.56 -12.15 -24.70
C LYS A 83 4.54 -11.73 -23.63
N SER A 84 3.33 -11.29 -24.01
CA SER A 84 2.33 -10.80 -23.05
C SER A 84 1.64 -11.91 -22.26
N ARG A 85 1.32 -11.64 -20.98
CA ARG A 85 0.83 -12.63 -20.00
C ARG A 85 -0.42 -13.39 -20.42
N ALA A 86 -1.34 -12.77 -21.16
CA ALA A 86 -2.55 -13.43 -21.66
C ALA A 86 -2.27 -14.55 -22.67
N HIS A 87 -1.13 -14.50 -23.37
CA HIS A 87 -0.78 -15.48 -24.40
C HIS A 87 0.33 -16.45 -23.99
N GLN A 88 1.03 -16.18 -22.88
CA GLN A 88 2.00 -17.12 -22.29
C GLN A 88 1.37 -18.48 -21.97
N ALA A 89 0.12 -18.52 -21.50
CA ALA A 89 -0.57 -19.78 -21.19
C ALA A 89 -0.77 -20.67 -22.45
N LYS A 90 -1.15 -20.06 -23.59
CA LYS A 90 -1.28 -20.77 -24.88
C LYS A 90 0.07 -21.36 -25.29
N LEU A 91 1.13 -20.56 -25.18
CA LEU A 91 2.48 -20.97 -25.54
C LEU A 91 3.00 -22.11 -24.66
N THR A 92 2.78 -22.03 -23.34
CA THR A 92 3.12 -23.13 -22.40
C THR A 92 2.40 -24.43 -22.81
N SER A 93 1.13 -24.36 -23.20
CA SER A 93 0.38 -25.53 -23.67
C SER A 93 0.97 -26.15 -24.95
N ALA A 94 1.44 -25.32 -25.88
CA ALA A 94 2.12 -25.79 -27.09
C ALA A 94 3.46 -26.48 -26.79
N TYR A 95 4.27 -25.92 -25.88
CA TYR A 95 5.50 -26.60 -25.43
C TYR A 95 5.21 -27.90 -24.66
N GLU A 96 4.14 -27.95 -23.85
CA GLU A 96 3.69 -29.20 -23.23
C GLU A 96 3.33 -30.27 -24.27
N ALA A 97 2.64 -29.88 -25.35
CA ALA A 97 2.33 -30.79 -26.46
C ALA A 97 3.60 -31.26 -27.19
N ALA A 98 4.54 -30.34 -27.48
CA ALA A 98 5.81 -30.68 -28.11
C ALA A 98 6.63 -31.67 -27.24
N VAL A 99 6.72 -31.44 -25.93
CA VAL A 99 7.40 -32.36 -24.99
C VAL A 99 6.70 -33.72 -24.90
N ARG A 100 5.37 -33.80 -25.06
CA ARG A 100 4.67 -35.10 -25.14
C ARG A 100 5.11 -35.91 -26.37
N THR A 101 5.38 -35.24 -27.50
CA THR A 101 5.88 -35.91 -28.71
C THR A 101 7.36 -36.30 -28.60
N ARG A 102 8.17 -35.45 -27.96
CA ARG A 102 9.62 -35.65 -27.77
C ARG A 102 10.01 -35.50 -26.29
N PRO A 103 9.76 -36.53 -25.45
CA PRO A 103 9.88 -36.41 -23.99
C PRO A 103 11.31 -36.33 -23.46
N ASN A 104 12.30 -36.77 -24.25
CA ASN A 104 13.72 -36.80 -23.86
C ASN A 104 14.55 -35.67 -24.48
N ASP A 105 13.90 -34.66 -25.07
CA ASP A 105 14.58 -33.52 -25.67
C ASP A 105 14.92 -32.47 -24.59
N ALA A 106 16.21 -32.36 -24.26
CA ALA A 106 16.70 -31.47 -23.20
C ALA A 106 16.46 -29.98 -23.52
N GLY A 107 16.51 -29.59 -24.79
CA GLY A 107 16.26 -28.21 -25.23
C GLY A 107 14.81 -27.81 -24.98
N LEU A 108 13.87 -28.63 -25.43
CA LEU A 108 12.43 -28.40 -25.20
C LEU A 108 12.08 -28.39 -23.71
N LEU A 109 12.65 -29.30 -22.92
CA LEU A 109 12.43 -29.35 -21.47
C LEU A 109 12.99 -28.12 -20.73
N THR A 110 14.12 -27.57 -21.17
CA THR A 110 14.72 -26.36 -20.56
C THR A 110 13.90 -25.12 -20.88
N VAL A 111 13.39 -25.00 -22.10
CA VAL A 111 12.46 -23.93 -22.46
C VAL A 111 11.16 -24.06 -21.67
N LEU A 112 10.57 -25.27 -21.61
CA LEU A 112 9.36 -25.54 -20.84
C LEU A 112 9.54 -25.22 -19.34
N LEU A 113 10.69 -25.59 -18.76
CA LEU A 113 11.04 -25.21 -17.38
C LEU A 113 11.07 -23.68 -17.22
N SER A 114 11.69 -22.97 -18.16
CA SER A 114 11.74 -21.51 -18.14
C SER A 114 10.34 -20.87 -18.21
N MET A 115 9.41 -21.49 -18.94
CA MET A 115 8.01 -21.05 -18.98
C MET A 115 7.30 -21.25 -17.64
N TYR A 116 7.50 -22.40 -16.99
CA TYR A 116 6.96 -22.64 -15.64
C TYR A 116 7.56 -21.71 -14.60
N THR A 117 8.86 -21.40 -14.69
CA THR A 117 9.52 -20.41 -13.82
C THR A 117 8.93 -19.02 -14.00
N ARG A 118 8.69 -18.55 -15.24
CA ARG A 118 8.00 -17.26 -15.49
C ARG A 118 6.59 -17.24 -14.94
N ALA A 119 5.87 -18.34 -15.07
CA ALA A 119 4.50 -18.50 -14.56
C ALA A 119 4.43 -18.68 -13.03
N LEU A 120 5.57 -18.92 -12.36
CA LEU A 120 5.66 -19.36 -10.96
C LEU A 120 4.86 -20.64 -10.66
N ASP A 121 4.78 -21.56 -11.61
CA ASP A 121 4.22 -22.90 -11.38
C ASP A 121 5.31 -23.80 -10.79
N PHE A 122 5.50 -23.71 -9.47
CA PHE A 122 6.60 -24.38 -8.78
C PHE A 122 6.51 -25.91 -8.83
N VAL A 123 5.30 -26.48 -8.98
CA VAL A 123 5.08 -27.93 -9.06
C VAL A 123 5.57 -28.45 -10.40
N LYS A 124 5.10 -27.84 -11.50
CA LYS A 124 5.55 -28.22 -12.84
C LYS A 124 7.03 -27.88 -13.06
N GLN A 125 7.53 -26.81 -12.43
CA GLN A 125 8.94 -26.48 -12.40
C GLN A 125 9.78 -27.62 -11.81
N GLN A 126 9.43 -28.10 -10.61
CA GLN A 126 10.11 -29.23 -9.97
C GLN A 126 10.04 -30.50 -10.84
N GLN A 127 8.86 -30.86 -11.35
CA GLN A 127 8.68 -32.08 -12.16
C GLN A 127 9.52 -32.05 -13.43
N THR A 128 9.62 -30.89 -14.08
CA THR A 128 10.40 -30.72 -15.32
C THR A 128 11.90 -30.74 -15.02
N ALA A 129 12.35 -30.08 -13.95
CA ALA A 129 13.74 -30.13 -13.50
C ALA A 129 14.17 -31.55 -13.11
N MET A 130 13.29 -32.35 -12.49
CA MET A 130 13.55 -33.77 -12.21
C MET A 130 13.73 -34.60 -13.49
N LYS A 131 12.98 -34.31 -14.56
CA LYS A 131 13.18 -34.99 -15.85
C LYS A 131 14.53 -34.64 -16.47
N LEU A 132 14.89 -33.35 -16.46
CA LEU A 132 16.19 -32.87 -16.94
C LEU A 132 17.36 -33.54 -16.19
N HIS A 133 17.29 -33.58 -14.85
CA HIS A 133 18.32 -34.24 -14.04
C HIS A 133 18.42 -35.76 -14.30
N ARG A 134 17.33 -36.42 -14.69
CA ARG A 134 17.38 -37.85 -15.07
C ARG A 134 18.02 -38.08 -16.43
N LEU A 135 17.86 -37.14 -17.37
CA LEU A 135 18.47 -37.21 -18.69
C LEU A 135 19.97 -36.95 -18.61
N ASP A 136 20.38 -35.99 -17.77
CA ASP A 136 21.77 -35.62 -17.58
C ASP A 136 22.05 -35.32 -16.11
N ARG A 137 22.71 -36.29 -15.45
CA ARG A 137 23.12 -36.19 -14.05
C ARG A 137 24.43 -35.42 -13.86
N SER A 138 25.17 -35.17 -14.93
CA SER A 138 26.47 -34.50 -14.84
C SER A 138 26.34 -33.02 -14.51
N ARG A 139 25.25 -32.37 -14.94
CA ARG A 139 25.01 -30.96 -14.61
C ARG A 139 24.41 -30.80 -13.23
N GLY A 140 25.22 -30.24 -12.32
CA GLY A 140 24.82 -29.95 -10.96
C GLY A 140 23.68 -28.93 -10.83
N ASP A 141 23.53 -28.03 -11.82
CA ASP A 141 22.49 -26.99 -11.82
C ASP A 141 21.07 -27.54 -11.74
N TYR A 142 20.81 -28.67 -12.42
CA TYR A 142 19.46 -29.24 -12.46
C TYR A 142 18.98 -29.68 -11.08
N LEU A 143 19.88 -30.17 -10.22
CA LEU A 143 19.49 -30.56 -8.87
C LEU A 143 19.17 -29.33 -8.02
N TRP A 144 19.95 -28.26 -8.15
CA TRP A 144 19.66 -26.99 -7.49
C TRP A 144 18.34 -26.39 -7.97
N TRP A 145 18.02 -26.52 -9.25
CA TRP A 145 16.71 -26.13 -9.79
C TRP A 145 15.56 -26.90 -9.12
N ILE A 146 15.74 -28.19 -8.85
CA ILE A 146 14.76 -28.99 -8.10
C ILE A 146 14.66 -28.50 -6.65
N VAL A 147 15.79 -28.32 -5.97
CA VAL A 147 15.85 -27.86 -4.57
C VAL A 147 15.16 -26.50 -4.43
N THR A 148 15.50 -25.52 -5.27
CA THR A 148 14.86 -24.19 -5.26
C THR A 148 13.36 -24.30 -5.52
N SER A 149 12.92 -25.13 -6.46
CA SER A 149 11.50 -25.34 -6.75
C SER A 149 10.75 -25.96 -5.55
N LEU A 150 11.38 -26.90 -4.83
CA LEU A 150 10.82 -27.51 -3.62
C LEU A 150 10.68 -26.49 -2.49
N VAL A 151 11.67 -25.62 -2.29
CA VAL A 151 11.61 -24.54 -1.28
C VAL A 151 10.50 -23.56 -1.62
N LEU A 152 10.37 -23.16 -2.89
CA LEU A 152 9.29 -22.30 -3.35
C LEU A 152 7.90 -22.91 -3.13
N GLN A 153 7.73 -24.20 -3.43
CA GLN A 153 6.48 -24.92 -3.13
C GLN A 153 6.19 -24.96 -1.62
N ALA A 154 7.19 -25.25 -0.80
CA ALA A 154 7.02 -25.30 0.64
C ALA A 154 6.56 -23.94 1.19
N ARG A 155 7.19 -22.84 0.76
CA ARG A 155 6.82 -21.48 1.16
C ARG A 155 5.42 -21.08 0.67
N ALA A 156 5.06 -21.42 -0.57
CA ALA A 156 3.71 -21.19 -1.10
C ALA A 156 2.65 -21.96 -0.29
N SER A 157 2.95 -23.21 0.10
CA SER A 157 2.05 -24.01 0.94
C SER A 157 1.93 -23.48 2.38
N GLY A 158 3.00 -22.91 2.93
CA GLY A 158 3.00 -22.26 4.25
C GLY A 158 2.16 -20.97 4.29
N GLN A 159 2.11 -20.21 3.20
CA GLN A 159 1.22 -19.05 3.08
C GLN A 159 -0.26 -19.47 3.04
N ALA A 160 -0.58 -20.53 2.30
CA ALA A 160 -1.93 -21.12 2.30
C ALA A 160 -2.32 -21.72 3.67
N GLY A 161 -1.35 -22.23 4.43
CA GLY A 161 -1.57 -22.79 5.77
C GLY A 161 -2.04 -21.78 6.84
N ARG A 162 -1.80 -20.47 6.65
CA ARG A 162 -2.33 -19.41 7.55
C ARG A 162 -3.86 -19.27 7.47
N SER A 163 -4.52 -19.89 6.50
CA SER A 163 -5.99 -19.99 6.40
C SER A 163 -6.57 -21.29 6.99
N GLY A 164 -5.81 -22.01 7.82
CA GLY A 164 -6.37 -23.01 8.75
C GLY A 164 -6.44 -24.47 8.27
N LYS A 165 -6.02 -24.83 7.05
CA LYS A 165 -6.00 -26.24 6.61
C LYS A 165 -4.83 -26.52 5.65
N GLY A 166 -3.73 -27.15 6.12
CA GLY A 166 -2.69 -27.68 5.21
C GLY A 166 -1.23 -27.74 5.70
N GLY A 167 -0.94 -27.50 6.98
CA GLY A 167 0.45 -27.29 7.47
C GLY A 167 1.45 -28.45 7.31
N GLY A 168 1.02 -29.69 7.03
CA GLY A 168 1.91 -30.86 7.03
C GLY A 168 2.69 -31.15 5.73
N ASN A 169 2.32 -30.56 4.59
CA ASN A 169 2.98 -30.86 3.31
C ASN A 169 4.27 -30.04 3.10
N GLY A 170 4.28 -28.77 3.53
CA GLY A 170 5.42 -27.87 3.35
C GLY A 170 6.68 -28.35 4.07
N GLU A 171 6.55 -28.88 5.28
CA GLU A 171 7.69 -29.40 6.05
C GLU A 171 8.34 -30.63 5.38
N LYS A 172 7.53 -31.53 4.82
CA LYS A 172 8.02 -32.69 4.06
C LYS A 172 8.79 -32.26 2.80
N LEU A 173 8.30 -31.23 2.11
CA LEU A 173 8.98 -30.66 0.94
C LEU A 173 10.32 -30.02 1.32
N LEU A 174 10.39 -29.28 2.43
CA LEU A 174 11.64 -28.73 2.96
C LEU A 174 12.62 -29.83 3.38
N GLN A 175 12.13 -30.91 4.00
CA GLN A 175 12.97 -32.06 4.34
C GLN A 175 13.57 -32.72 3.10
N LEU A 176 12.78 -32.91 2.05
CA LEU A 176 13.30 -33.44 0.78
C LEU A 176 14.33 -32.49 0.15
N ALA A 177 14.05 -31.17 0.15
CA ALA A 177 14.97 -30.17 -0.36
C ALA A 177 16.32 -30.19 0.39
N GLN A 178 16.29 -30.32 1.72
CA GLN A 178 17.49 -30.44 2.54
C GLN A 178 18.31 -31.68 2.17
N THR A 179 17.68 -32.86 2.10
CA THR A 179 18.40 -34.11 1.78
C THR A 179 19.06 -34.03 0.41
N MET A 180 18.36 -33.47 -0.58
CA MET A 180 18.90 -33.31 -1.94
C MET A 180 20.04 -32.28 -1.98
N ALA A 181 19.92 -31.17 -1.26
CA ALA A 181 20.97 -30.14 -1.18
C ALA A 181 22.23 -30.66 -0.45
N ALA A 182 22.07 -31.38 0.67
CA ALA A 182 23.19 -31.96 1.40
C ALA A 182 23.98 -32.94 0.53
N LYS A 183 23.28 -33.84 -0.16
CA LYS A 183 23.89 -34.80 -1.09
C LYS A 183 24.67 -34.10 -2.20
N GLN A 184 24.12 -33.05 -2.79
CA GLN A 184 24.76 -32.29 -3.86
C GLN A 184 26.06 -31.63 -3.44
N LEU A 185 26.07 -31.07 -2.22
CA LEU A 185 27.21 -30.38 -1.64
C LEU A 185 28.34 -31.36 -1.27
N GLU A 186 28.02 -32.61 -0.99
CA GLU A 186 29.02 -33.69 -0.83
C GLU A 186 29.62 -34.14 -2.18
N GLU A 187 28.79 -34.26 -3.23
CA GLU A 187 29.19 -34.81 -4.53
C GLU A 187 29.93 -33.80 -5.43
N ASN A 188 29.56 -32.50 -5.44
CA ASN A 188 30.04 -31.50 -6.41
C ASN A 188 31.06 -30.50 -5.85
N ARG A 189 32.02 -30.96 -5.05
CA ARG A 189 33.02 -30.07 -4.40
C ARG A 189 33.90 -29.24 -5.34
N SER A 190 33.93 -29.49 -6.66
CA SER A 190 35.09 -29.01 -7.44
C SER A 190 34.89 -28.28 -8.77
N GLU A 191 33.80 -28.33 -9.57
CA GLU A 191 33.98 -27.90 -10.98
C GLU A 191 32.94 -27.00 -11.69
N GLU A 192 31.72 -26.74 -11.23
CA GLU A 192 30.82 -25.81 -11.96
C GLU A 192 29.76 -25.15 -11.06
N GLY A 193 29.72 -23.81 -11.00
CA GLY A 193 28.70 -23.00 -10.32
C GLY A 193 29.21 -22.02 -9.25
N ASP A 194 28.29 -21.27 -8.61
CA ASP A 194 28.57 -20.40 -7.47
C ASP A 194 28.31 -21.17 -6.15
N PRO A 195 29.36 -21.75 -5.51
CA PRO A 195 29.21 -22.60 -4.34
C PRO A 195 28.68 -21.84 -3.11
N VAL A 196 28.90 -20.52 -3.05
CA VAL A 196 28.39 -19.67 -1.96
C VAL A 196 26.88 -19.60 -2.02
N ASN A 197 26.31 -19.32 -3.20
CA ASN A 197 24.86 -19.21 -3.35
C ASN A 197 24.13 -20.54 -3.06
N ALA A 198 24.74 -21.66 -3.44
CA ALA A 198 24.27 -23.00 -3.10
C ALA A 198 24.28 -23.26 -1.57
N LEU A 199 25.38 -22.89 -0.89
CA LEU A 199 25.49 -22.98 0.56
C LEU A 199 24.48 -22.06 1.27
N LEU A 200 24.31 -20.82 0.81
CA LEU A 200 23.37 -19.87 1.39
C LEU A 200 21.92 -20.36 1.24
N LEU A 201 21.58 -21.02 0.12
CA LEU A 201 20.28 -21.68 -0.05
C LEU A 201 20.12 -22.83 0.95
N TYR A 202 21.11 -23.71 1.06
CA TYR A 202 21.08 -24.83 2.01
C TYR A 202 20.94 -24.34 3.46
N HIS A 203 21.72 -23.33 3.84
CA HIS A 203 21.61 -22.67 5.13
C HIS A 203 20.21 -22.07 5.34
N SER A 204 19.63 -21.39 4.35
CA SER A 204 18.25 -20.88 4.44
C SER A 204 17.23 -21.99 4.71
N ILE A 205 17.41 -23.17 4.11
CA ILE A 205 16.54 -24.34 4.34
C ILE A 205 16.67 -24.81 5.80
N LEU A 206 17.90 -24.95 6.30
CA LEU A 206 18.15 -25.36 7.69
C LEU A 206 17.60 -24.34 8.70
N GLN A 207 17.72 -23.04 8.42
CA GLN A 207 17.13 -21.99 9.24
C GLN A 207 15.60 -22.07 9.29
N GLU A 208 14.93 -22.29 8.15
CA GLU A 208 13.47 -22.47 8.11
C GLU A 208 13.00 -23.70 8.89
N ARG A 209 13.79 -24.78 8.86
CA ARG A 209 13.55 -25.99 9.65
C ARG A 209 14.00 -25.87 11.11
N ARG A 210 14.56 -24.72 11.52
CA ARG A 210 15.10 -24.45 12.87
C ARG A 210 16.22 -25.42 13.30
N GLN A 211 16.93 -26.01 12.33
CA GLN A 211 18.07 -26.89 12.56
C GLN A 211 19.36 -26.08 12.61
N TYR A 212 19.50 -25.24 13.65
CA TYR A 212 20.61 -24.30 13.76
C TYR A 212 21.97 -24.99 14.03
N LYS A 213 21.97 -26.15 14.69
CA LYS A 213 23.19 -26.95 14.93
C LYS A 213 23.76 -27.51 13.64
N ASP A 214 22.93 -28.16 12.84
CA ASP A 214 23.31 -28.69 11.52
C ASP A 214 23.80 -27.57 10.59
N ALA A 215 23.17 -26.40 10.66
CA ALA A 215 23.61 -25.22 9.91
C ALA A 215 24.99 -24.71 10.36
N LEU A 216 25.26 -24.76 11.66
CA LEU A 216 26.54 -24.37 12.25
C LEU A 216 27.66 -25.32 11.81
N GLU A 217 27.40 -26.62 11.83
CA GLU A 217 28.33 -27.64 11.35
C GLU A 217 28.62 -27.49 9.85
N ALA A 218 27.60 -27.22 9.04
CA ALA A 218 27.78 -26.99 7.60
C ALA A 218 28.69 -25.78 7.31
N VAL A 219 28.47 -24.64 7.99
CA VAL A 219 29.27 -23.41 7.77
C VAL A 219 30.68 -23.52 8.37
N LYS A 220 30.86 -24.28 9.46
CA LYS A 220 32.20 -24.54 10.03
C LYS A 220 32.98 -25.59 9.24
N GLY A 221 32.30 -26.52 8.60
CA GLY A 221 32.92 -27.56 7.80
C GLY A 221 33.50 -27.06 6.47
N PRO A 222 33.93 -27.99 5.60
CA PRO A 222 34.54 -27.68 4.30
C PRO A 222 33.64 -26.86 3.36
N LEU A 223 32.33 -26.89 3.58
CA LEU A 223 31.38 -26.10 2.80
C LEU A 223 31.53 -24.60 3.07
N GLY A 224 31.94 -24.21 4.28
CA GLY A 224 32.22 -22.83 4.62
C GLY A 224 33.45 -22.23 3.93
N ASP A 225 34.30 -23.06 3.32
CA ASP A 225 35.45 -22.58 2.55
C ASP A 225 35.02 -21.95 1.21
N ALA A 226 33.75 -22.11 0.83
CA ALA A 226 33.17 -21.40 -0.30
C ALA A 226 33.10 -19.88 -0.08
N PHE A 227 33.03 -19.39 1.17
CA PHE A 227 32.96 -17.96 1.44
C PHE A 227 34.23 -17.24 0.96
N ASN A 228 34.06 -16.25 0.07
CA ASN A 228 35.15 -15.42 -0.43
C ASN A 228 35.73 -14.47 0.65
N LEU A 229 34.94 -14.16 1.68
CA LEU A 229 35.29 -13.25 2.76
C LEU A 229 35.15 -13.96 4.10
N GLU A 230 36.27 -14.16 4.79
CA GLU A 230 36.34 -14.86 6.08
C GLU A 230 35.46 -14.19 7.15
N GLY A 231 35.43 -12.85 7.20
CA GLY A 231 34.58 -12.11 8.13
C GLY A 231 33.08 -12.33 7.95
N GLU A 232 32.59 -12.61 6.73
CA GLU A 232 31.17 -12.94 6.49
C GLU A 232 30.82 -14.33 7.04
N ARG A 233 31.74 -15.29 6.87
CA ARG A 233 31.63 -16.64 7.46
C ARG A 233 31.62 -16.55 8.98
N GLU A 234 32.54 -15.81 9.58
CA GLU A 234 32.63 -15.64 11.04
C GLU A 234 31.35 -15.05 11.64
N LEU A 235 30.78 -14.00 11.01
CA LEU A 235 29.51 -13.41 11.46
C LEU A 235 28.34 -14.39 11.35
N MET A 236 28.29 -15.20 10.30
CA MET A 236 27.26 -16.21 10.12
C MET A 236 27.38 -17.34 11.15
N VAL A 237 28.61 -17.74 11.50
CA VAL A 237 28.89 -18.68 12.59
C VAL A 237 28.43 -18.09 13.92
N ALA A 238 28.73 -16.82 14.20
CA ALA A 238 28.31 -16.14 15.42
C ALA A 238 26.78 -16.03 15.54
N ASP A 239 26.07 -15.67 14.47
CA ASP A 239 24.60 -15.61 14.42
C ASP A 239 23.97 -16.98 14.71
N LEU A 240 24.55 -18.05 14.15
CA LEU A 240 24.09 -19.41 14.41
C LEU A 240 24.38 -19.89 15.84
N MET A 241 25.58 -19.62 16.37
CA MET A 241 25.94 -19.95 17.75
C MET A 241 25.02 -19.25 18.76
N ALA A 242 24.72 -17.98 18.54
CA ALA A 242 23.80 -17.23 19.38
C ALA A 242 22.39 -17.86 19.35
N LYS A 243 21.93 -18.39 18.20
CA LYS A 243 20.66 -19.11 18.07
C LYS A 243 20.66 -20.52 18.68
N THR A 244 21.81 -21.19 18.77
CA THR A 244 21.93 -22.52 19.41
C THR A 244 22.05 -22.45 20.94
N GLY A 245 22.16 -21.25 21.51
CA GLY A 245 22.32 -21.01 22.95
C GLY A 245 23.77 -20.78 23.39
N ASP A 246 24.73 -20.75 22.46
CA ASP A 246 26.16 -20.57 22.73
C ASP A 246 26.56 -19.07 22.68
N GLY A 247 25.77 -18.22 23.36
CA GLY A 247 25.89 -16.75 23.27
C GLY A 247 27.27 -16.20 23.64
N LYS A 248 28.00 -16.84 24.56
CA LYS A 248 29.35 -16.42 24.96
C LYS A 248 30.41 -16.64 23.87
N GLN A 249 30.31 -17.77 23.16
CA GLN A 249 31.20 -18.04 22.03
C GLN A 249 30.86 -17.13 20.85
N ALA A 250 29.56 -16.91 20.61
CA ALA A 250 29.09 -15.95 19.61
C ALA A 250 29.62 -14.53 19.89
N ALA A 251 29.54 -14.06 21.14
CA ALA A 251 30.08 -12.77 21.56
C ALA A 251 31.59 -12.68 21.29
N THR A 252 32.36 -13.74 21.56
CA THR A 252 33.81 -13.75 21.29
C THR A 252 34.11 -13.54 19.81
N ILE A 253 33.36 -14.20 18.92
CA ILE A 253 33.53 -14.05 17.46
C ILE A 253 33.06 -12.66 17.00
N TYR A 254 31.92 -12.17 17.49
CA TYR A 254 31.45 -10.82 17.18
C TYR A 254 32.45 -9.74 17.60
N MET A 255 33.06 -9.89 18.78
CA MET A 255 34.12 -9.01 19.25
C MET A 255 35.35 -9.08 18.33
N HIS A 256 35.79 -10.28 17.96
CA HIS A 256 36.91 -10.46 17.03
C HIS A 256 36.67 -9.72 15.71
N VAL A 257 35.52 -9.95 15.07
CA VAL A 257 35.15 -9.29 13.81
C VAL A 257 35.01 -7.77 13.99
N ALA A 258 34.40 -7.31 15.08
CA ALA A 258 34.24 -5.89 15.35
C ALA A 258 35.58 -5.17 15.59
N LEU A 259 36.54 -5.81 16.26
CA LEU A 259 37.88 -5.24 16.47
C LEU A 259 38.71 -5.24 15.18
N ALA A 260 38.58 -6.27 14.34
CA ALA A 260 39.22 -6.32 13.03
C ALA A 260 38.61 -5.31 12.03
N HIS A 261 37.29 -5.08 12.12
CA HIS A 261 36.54 -4.16 11.28
C HIS A 261 35.63 -3.23 12.12
N PRO A 262 36.16 -2.16 12.74
CA PRO A 262 35.43 -1.31 13.69
C PRO A 262 34.22 -0.53 13.14
N GLN A 263 33.98 -0.58 11.83
CA GLN A 263 32.80 0.00 11.18
C GLN A 263 31.68 -1.01 10.92
N ASN A 264 31.91 -2.30 11.20
CA ASN A 264 30.92 -3.35 11.01
C ASN A 264 29.88 -3.32 12.14
N TRP A 265 28.83 -2.53 11.92
CA TRP A 265 27.77 -2.32 12.92
C TRP A 265 27.04 -3.61 13.31
N ALA A 266 26.91 -4.57 12.40
CA ALA A 266 26.27 -5.85 12.70
C ALA A 266 27.07 -6.67 13.71
N ALA A 267 28.41 -6.62 13.64
CA ALA A 267 29.28 -7.28 14.62
C ALA A 267 29.18 -6.62 16.01
N ILE A 268 29.19 -5.29 16.04
CA ILE A 268 29.07 -4.50 17.27
C ILE A 268 27.73 -4.78 17.96
N GLN A 269 26.63 -4.73 17.22
CA GLN A 269 25.31 -5.03 17.79
C GLN A 269 25.17 -6.50 18.16
N GLY A 270 25.69 -7.43 17.35
CA GLY A 270 25.68 -8.85 17.68
C GLY A 270 26.37 -9.15 19.01
N PHE A 271 27.49 -8.48 19.29
CA PHE A 271 28.16 -8.55 20.59
C PHE A 271 27.27 -8.02 21.72
N LEU A 272 26.78 -6.79 21.60
CA LEU A 272 25.96 -6.14 22.62
C LEU A 272 24.66 -6.91 22.89
N ASP A 273 24.05 -7.48 21.85
CA ASP A 273 22.88 -8.35 21.96
C ASP A 273 23.25 -9.62 22.76
N CYS A 274 24.33 -10.32 22.39
CA CYS A 274 24.73 -11.55 23.07
C CYS A 274 25.04 -11.35 24.56
N VAL A 275 25.68 -10.24 24.93
CA VAL A 275 26.07 -9.95 26.31
C VAL A 275 24.88 -9.42 27.13
N LEU A 276 24.13 -8.45 26.60
CA LEU A 276 23.09 -7.74 27.37
C LEU A 276 21.71 -8.42 27.34
N THR A 277 21.48 -9.38 26.44
CA THR A 277 20.25 -10.18 26.39
C THR A 277 20.44 -11.63 26.85
N ALA A 278 21.62 -12.01 27.34
CA ALA A 278 21.91 -13.37 27.79
C ALA A 278 20.95 -13.80 28.92
N ALA A 279 19.97 -14.63 28.60
CA ALA A 279 19.29 -15.42 29.62
C ALA A 279 20.31 -16.41 30.20
N HIS A 280 20.76 -16.18 31.44
CA HIS A 280 21.44 -17.24 32.18
C HIS A 280 20.52 -18.46 32.24
N PRO A 281 20.93 -19.66 31.77
CA PRO A 281 20.18 -20.87 32.03
C PRO A 281 20.34 -21.21 33.51
N THR A 282 19.45 -20.70 34.36
CA THR A 282 19.28 -21.27 35.71
C THR A 282 18.59 -22.63 35.56
N ALA A 283 19.13 -23.63 36.24
CA ALA A 283 18.95 -25.06 35.98
C ALA A 283 17.55 -25.65 36.27
N SER A 284 16.45 -24.92 36.07
CA SER A 284 15.11 -25.45 36.36
C SER A 284 13.96 -24.96 35.46
N ALA A 285 14.21 -24.26 34.35
CA ALA A 285 13.15 -23.86 33.44
C ALA A 285 13.12 -24.77 32.20
N THR A 286 11.99 -25.47 32.01
CA THR A 286 11.66 -26.14 30.74
C THR A 286 11.69 -25.12 29.60
N PRO A 287 12.26 -25.46 28.43
CA PRO A 287 12.37 -24.52 27.32
C PRO A 287 10.98 -24.28 26.73
N THR A 288 10.40 -23.10 26.99
CA THR A 288 9.24 -22.61 26.25
C THR A 288 9.70 -22.00 24.92
N ASN A 289 8.95 -22.33 23.86
CA ASN A 289 9.20 -22.09 22.43
C ASN A 289 9.27 -20.60 22.01
N GLY A 290 10.17 -19.79 22.59
CA GLY A 290 10.51 -18.45 22.13
C GLY A 290 11.88 -18.44 21.48
N ALA A 291 11.95 -18.34 20.15
CA ALA A 291 13.22 -18.14 19.46
C ALA A 291 13.81 -16.76 19.84
N VAL A 292 15.07 -16.72 20.27
CA VAL A 292 15.83 -15.47 20.39
C VAL A 292 15.92 -14.84 19.00
N GLN A 293 15.22 -13.72 18.82
CA GLN A 293 15.16 -13.01 17.56
C GLN A 293 16.40 -12.10 17.47
N ILE A 294 17.46 -12.60 16.83
CA ILE A 294 18.65 -11.80 16.54
C ILE A 294 18.28 -10.73 15.50
N CYS A 295 18.48 -9.46 15.84
CA CYS A 295 18.26 -8.32 14.97
C CYS A 295 19.21 -8.37 13.77
N LYS A 296 18.73 -8.84 12.61
CA LYS A 296 19.43 -8.59 11.34
C LYS A 296 19.18 -7.14 10.92
N LEU A 297 20.20 -6.28 11.03
CA LEU A 297 20.35 -5.20 10.06
C LEU A 297 20.58 -5.82 8.70
N SER A 298 19.65 -5.65 7.76
CA SER A 298 20.04 -5.67 6.35
C SER A 298 20.59 -4.28 6.03
N ILE A 299 21.89 -4.20 5.74
CA ILE A 299 22.51 -3.02 5.14
C ILE A 299 21.86 -2.85 3.76
N SER A 300 20.87 -1.95 3.65
CA SER A 300 20.54 -1.31 2.38
C SER A 300 21.26 0.03 2.37
N ALA A 301 21.89 0.36 1.24
CA ALA A 301 22.92 1.38 1.09
C ALA A 301 22.51 2.85 1.36
N ASN A 302 21.40 3.13 2.06
CA ASN A 302 20.99 4.48 2.43
C ASN A 302 20.91 4.61 3.96
N GLY A 303 21.77 5.48 4.50
CA GLY A 303 22.02 5.68 5.93
C GLY A 303 20.87 6.28 6.74
N SER A 304 19.89 5.45 7.11
CA SER A 304 19.00 5.69 8.24
C SER A 304 18.89 4.43 9.11
N SER A 305 19.87 4.25 9.99
CA SER A 305 19.92 3.17 10.98
C SER A 305 19.01 3.52 12.17
N GLY A 306 17.78 3.00 12.17
CA GLY A 306 16.87 3.06 13.31
C GLY A 306 17.15 1.94 14.32
N LEU A 307 17.19 2.28 15.61
CA LEU A 307 17.26 1.35 16.75
C LEU A 307 15.99 0.46 16.77
N GLN A 308 16.14 -0.83 16.50
CA GLN A 308 15.12 -1.83 16.77
C GLN A 308 15.20 -2.21 18.25
N HIS A 309 14.16 -1.93 19.03
CA HIS A 309 14.05 -2.44 20.40
C HIS A 309 13.73 -3.95 20.36
N ILE A 310 14.52 -4.75 21.07
CA ILE A 310 14.31 -6.19 21.24
C ILE A 310 13.20 -6.41 22.29
N ASN A 311 12.17 -7.18 21.90
CA ASN A 311 11.08 -7.70 22.75
C ASN A 311 11.45 -9.03 23.45
N GLY A 312 12.73 -9.21 23.78
CA GLY A 312 13.23 -10.30 24.63
C GLY A 312 13.35 -9.83 26.08
N ALA A 313 13.03 -10.70 27.04
CA ALA A 313 13.25 -10.45 28.46
C ALA A 313 14.76 -10.34 28.75
N ALA A 314 15.28 -9.11 28.70
CA ALA A 314 16.68 -8.82 28.97
C ALA A 314 16.94 -8.81 30.49
N HIS A 315 17.80 -9.71 30.95
CA HIS A 315 18.29 -9.79 32.32
C HIS A 315 19.82 -9.61 32.32
N GLY A 316 20.32 -8.45 31.87
CA GLY A 316 21.75 -8.14 31.98
C GLY A 316 22.12 -7.98 33.45
N SER A 317 23.05 -8.80 33.95
CA SER A 317 23.70 -8.61 35.25
C SER A 317 24.68 -7.43 35.18
N ASP A 318 25.09 -6.89 36.34
CA ASP A 318 26.05 -5.78 36.33
C ASP A 318 27.43 -6.20 35.78
N ALA A 319 27.75 -7.50 35.84
CA ALA A 319 28.93 -8.07 35.19
C ALA A 319 28.83 -8.04 33.65
N ASP A 320 27.63 -8.28 33.09
CA ASP A 320 27.41 -8.21 31.63
C ASP A 320 27.50 -6.75 31.14
N ILE A 321 27.06 -5.80 31.97
CA ILE A 321 27.21 -4.37 31.68
C ILE A 321 28.69 -3.99 31.63
N GLN A 322 29.49 -4.45 32.61
CA GLN A 322 30.93 -4.22 32.63
C GLN A 322 31.63 -4.84 31.42
N GLU A 323 31.25 -6.06 31.03
CA GLU A 323 31.80 -6.72 29.83
C GLU A 323 31.49 -5.92 28.55
N ALA A 324 30.30 -5.33 28.46
CA ALA A 324 29.91 -4.47 27.35
C ALA A 324 30.68 -3.13 27.32
N GLU A 325 30.94 -2.52 28.48
CA GLU A 325 31.78 -1.33 28.62
C GLU A 325 33.23 -1.61 28.17
N ASP A 326 33.82 -2.69 28.69
CA ASP A 326 35.17 -3.12 28.35
C ASP A 326 35.34 -3.34 26.84
N PHE A 327 34.30 -3.87 26.18
CA PHE A 327 34.28 -4.02 24.73
C PHE A 327 34.28 -2.69 23.99
N VAL A 328 33.42 -1.74 24.38
CA VAL A 328 33.37 -0.40 23.76
C VAL A 328 34.69 0.34 23.93
N ASP A 329 35.35 0.17 25.07
CA ASP A 329 36.68 0.73 25.34
C ASP A 329 37.76 0.07 24.45
N LYS A 330 37.76 -1.26 24.34
CA LYS A 330 38.65 -1.99 23.42
C LYS A 330 38.44 -1.58 21.96
N LEU A 331 37.19 -1.41 21.55
CA LEU A 331 36.82 -0.98 20.19
C LEU A 331 37.32 0.44 19.91
N SER A 332 37.21 1.32 20.91
CA SER A 332 37.74 2.70 20.83
C SER A 332 39.27 2.72 20.79
N ALA A 333 39.93 1.82 21.54
CA ALA A 333 41.39 1.72 21.59
C ALA A 333 41.99 1.11 20.30
N ALA A 334 41.33 0.10 19.71
CA ALA A 334 41.77 -0.58 18.48
C ALA A 334 41.89 0.36 17.28
N VAL A 335 41.19 1.49 17.33
CA VAL A 335 41.08 2.46 16.25
C VAL A 335 42.21 3.52 16.31
N GLY A 336 42.96 3.63 17.42
CA GLY A 336 44.13 4.50 17.56
C GLY A 336 43.82 6.01 17.56
N GLY A 337 44.67 6.83 18.19
CA GLY A 337 44.45 8.27 18.42
C GLY A 337 44.54 9.23 17.22
N GLY A 338 44.53 8.72 15.97
CA GLY A 338 44.69 9.50 14.74
C GLY A 338 43.39 9.79 13.98
N SER A 339 43.45 9.99 12.65
CA SER A 339 42.24 10.16 11.80
C SER A 339 41.24 9.00 11.91
N ALA A 340 41.72 7.82 12.32
CA ALA A 340 40.90 6.66 12.63
C ALA A 340 40.08 6.84 13.92
N ALA A 341 40.54 7.61 14.94
CA ALA A 341 39.75 7.94 16.16
C ALA A 341 38.39 8.61 15.90
N LYS A 342 38.15 9.04 14.65
CA LYS A 342 36.90 9.66 14.17
C LYS A 342 35.96 8.66 13.47
N LEU A 343 36.23 7.35 13.53
CA LEU A 343 35.31 6.35 12.96
C LEU A 343 33.97 6.38 13.69
N ARG A 344 32.89 6.28 12.90
CA ARG A 344 31.50 6.39 13.35
C ARG A 344 31.07 5.22 14.23
N GLY A 345 31.40 3.98 13.83
CA GLY A 345 30.99 2.75 14.53
C GLY A 345 31.30 2.72 16.03
N PRO A 346 32.56 2.91 16.46
CA PRO A 346 32.93 2.86 17.88
C PRO A 346 32.25 3.95 18.72
N SER A 347 32.15 5.16 18.17
CA SER A 347 31.50 6.28 18.88
C SER A 347 29.99 6.07 18.98
N LEU A 348 29.36 5.43 17.99
CA LEU A 348 27.94 5.06 18.01
C LEU A 348 27.67 3.88 18.96
N ALA A 349 28.62 2.95 19.11
CA ALA A 349 28.53 1.83 20.04
C ALA A 349 28.40 2.30 21.50
N ALA A 350 29.15 3.34 21.89
CA ALA A 350 29.03 3.96 23.21
C ALA A 350 27.64 4.55 23.46
N VAL A 351 27.04 5.20 22.45
CA VAL A 351 25.69 5.75 22.54
C VAL A 351 24.64 4.63 22.63
N ASP A 352 24.76 3.57 21.83
CA ASP A 352 23.85 2.42 21.89
C ASP A 352 23.92 1.69 23.24
N LEU A 353 25.12 1.52 23.80
CA LEU A 353 25.33 0.92 25.12
C LEU A 353 24.62 1.73 26.23
N GLU A 354 24.82 3.05 26.27
CA GLU A 354 24.15 3.92 27.26
C GLU A 354 22.63 3.91 27.09
N ALA A 355 22.13 3.88 25.86
CA ALA A 355 20.69 3.77 25.59
C ALA A 355 20.11 2.43 26.10
N ARG A 356 20.85 1.33 25.95
CA ARG A 356 20.48 0.01 26.46
C ARG A 356 20.50 -0.05 27.99
N LYS A 357 21.50 0.55 28.65
CA LYS A 357 21.57 0.65 30.12
C LYS A 357 20.35 1.38 30.69
N LEU A 358 19.98 2.51 30.08
CA LEU A 358 18.78 3.27 30.46
C LEU A 358 17.50 2.42 30.33
N SER A 359 17.34 1.72 29.20
CA SER A 359 16.17 0.84 28.99
C SER A 359 16.10 -0.33 29.96
N LEU A 360 17.24 -0.95 30.30
CA LEU A 360 17.32 -2.02 31.30
C LEU A 360 16.88 -1.53 32.68
N ALA A 361 17.25 -0.31 33.05
CA ALA A 361 16.90 0.26 34.33
C ALA A 361 15.44 0.70 34.45
N GLU A 362 14.87 1.28 33.39
CA GLU A 362 13.43 1.56 33.31
C GLU A 362 12.63 0.27 33.52
N ARG A 363 13.07 -0.84 32.90
CA ARG A 363 12.46 -2.16 33.08
C ARG A 363 12.61 -2.69 34.52
N ARG A 364 13.82 -2.61 35.12
CA ARG A 364 14.06 -2.97 36.54
C ARG A 364 13.12 -2.21 37.49
N SER A 365 12.87 -0.92 37.22
CA SER A 365 11.97 -0.08 38.01
C SER A 365 10.48 -0.41 37.84
N SER A 366 10.07 -0.91 36.66
CA SER A 366 8.67 -1.26 36.34
C SER A 366 8.23 -2.64 36.85
N GLY A 367 9.17 -3.54 37.15
CA GLY A 367 8.91 -4.91 37.59
C GLY A 367 8.77 -5.11 39.11
N GLN A 368 9.12 -4.11 39.94
CA GLN A 368 8.93 -4.17 41.39
C GLN A 368 7.54 -3.66 41.76
N THR A 369 6.59 -4.57 42.01
CA THR A 369 5.39 -4.22 42.79
C THR A 369 5.83 -3.69 44.15
N ALA A 370 5.34 -2.51 44.49
CA ALA A 370 5.60 -1.78 45.72
C ALA A 370 5.69 -2.69 46.96
N SER A 371 6.92 -2.98 47.40
CA SER A 371 7.21 -3.36 48.78
C SER A 371 8.25 -2.41 49.32
N SER A 372 7.81 -1.58 50.27
CA SER A 372 8.61 -0.65 51.04
C SER A 372 9.74 -1.37 51.80
N THR A 373 10.99 -1.02 51.50
CA THR A 373 12.04 -0.79 52.51
C THR A 373 13.22 -0.14 51.80
N GLY A 374 13.67 0.99 52.36
CA GLY A 374 14.62 1.88 51.72
C GLY A 374 16.01 1.26 51.58
N GLN A 375 16.46 1.18 50.34
CA GLN A 375 17.81 1.54 49.92
C GLN A 375 17.68 2.13 48.51
N GLN A 376 18.00 3.41 48.38
CA GLN A 376 18.15 4.07 47.08
C GLN A 376 19.43 3.50 46.45
N GLU A 377 19.31 2.40 45.71
CA GLU A 377 20.28 2.10 44.66
C GLU A 377 19.99 3.00 43.45
N GLY A 378 21.05 3.59 42.90
CA GLY A 378 21.02 4.75 42.01
C GLY A 378 20.05 4.59 40.83
N LYS A 379 19.23 5.63 40.61
CA LYS A 379 18.63 5.88 39.29
C LYS A 379 19.80 5.98 38.29
N PRO A 380 19.83 5.21 37.20
CA PRO A 380 20.83 5.43 36.17
C PRO A 380 20.56 6.75 35.50
N ASP A 381 21.65 7.44 35.26
CA ASP A 381 21.67 8.87 35.06
C ASP A 381 21.48 9.17 33.56
N THR A 382 20.37 9.84 33.24
CA THR A 382 20.18 10.53 31.95
C THR A 382 21.36 11.43 31.52
N PRO A 383 22.20 11.99 32.43
CA PRO A 383 23.40 12.69 32.00
C PRO A 383 24.47 11.84 31.31
N ASP A 384 24.57 10.53 31.55
CA ASP A 384 25.62 9.70 30.95
C ASP A 384 25.36 9.42 29.46
N LEU A 385 24.11 9.12 29.10
CA LEU A 385 23.67 9.05 27.71
C LEU A 385 23.85 10.41 27.02
N ALA A 386 23.47 11.50 27.69
CA ALA A 386 23.67 12.85 27.16
C ALA A 386 25.16 13.16 26.94
N ALA A 387 26.04 12.76 27.85
CA ALA A 387 27.48 12.94 27.74
C ALA A 387 28.10 12.05 26.65
N ALA A 388 27.61 10.83 26.46
CA ALA A 388 28.04 9.95 25.36
C ALA A 388 27.62 10.52 23.99
N VAL A 389 26.40 11.03 23.91
CA VAL A 389 25.88 11.73 22.73
C VAL A 389 26.70 12.99 22.43
N LEU A 390 27.01 13.82 23.43
CA LEU A 390 27.84 15.01 23.26
C LEU A 390 29.26 14.64 22.77
N ARG A 391 29.89 13.61 23.35
CA ARG A 391 31.19 13.09 22.91
C ARG A 391 31.17 12.56 21.48
N TYR A 392 30.08 11.92 21.05
CA TYR A 392 29.88 11.51 19.66
C TYR A 392 29.83 12.74 18.74
N ILE A 393 29.05 13.77 19.09
CA ILE A 393 28.95 15.01 18.31
C ILE A 393 30.30 15.70 18.18
N GLU A 394 31.07 15.83 19.27
CA GLU A 394 32.40 16.46 19.23
C GLU A 394 33.35 15.76 18.24
N ARG A 395 33.22 14.43 18.09
CA ARG A 395 34.09 13.62 17.23
C ARG A 395 33.65 13.55 15.78
N VAL A 396 32.34 13.35 15.52
CA VAL A 396 31.81 13.10 14.18
C VAL A 396 30.84 14.18 13.67
N GLY A 397 30.64 15.26 14.42
CA GLY A 397 29.72 16.36 14.12
C GLY A 397 29.93 17.10 12.80
N HIS A 398 31.13 17.02 12.24
CA HIS A 398 31.49 17.58 10.94
C HIS A 398 31.02 16.73 9.75
N LEU A 399 30.54 15.49 9.98
CA LEU A 399 30.05 14.59 8.94
C LEU A 399 28.54 14.78 8.74
N ALA A 400 28.07 14.78 7.48
CA ALA A 400 26.66 14.92 7.13
C ALA A 400 25.76 13.84 7.77
N SER A 401 26.30 12.66 8.10
CA SER A 401 25.60 11.61 8.85
C SER A 401 25.30 12.02 10.30
N CYS A 402 26.11 12.87 10.92
CA CYS A 402 25.87 13.38 12.27
C CYS A 402 24.80 14.49 12.29
N ALA A 403 24.54 15.15 11.16
CA ALA A 403 23.43 16.11 11.02
C ALA A 403 22.05 15.44 11.13
N ALA A 404 21.94 14.17 10.73
CA ALA A 404 20.76 13.35 11.00
C ALA A 404 20.63 13.00 12.49
N ASP A 405 21.74 13.03 13.24
CA ASP A 405 21.80 12.70 14.66
C ASP A 405 21.60 13.93 15.57
N LEU A 406 22.23 15.12 15.38
CA LEU A 406 22.02 16.31 16.24
C LEU A 406 22.24 17.71 15.59
N ARG A 407 21.14 18.29 15.11
CA ARG A 407 20.55 19.64 15.37
C ARG A 407 21.29 21.00 15.54
N GLN A 408 22.59 21.23 15.35
CA GLN A 408 23.09 22.63 15.28
C GLN A 408 24.35 22.82 14.42
N ALA A 409 24.20 23.33 13.19
CA ALA A 409 25.27 24.03 12.47
C ALA A 409 24.75 24.80 11.24
N ALA A 410 24.69 26.13 11.31
CA ALA A 410 24.37 27.00 10.17
C ALA A 410 25.62 27.61 9.50
N ALA A 411 26.80 27.51 10.13
CA ALA A 411 28.05 28.10 9.63
C ALA A 411 28.87 27.18 8.71
N LEU A 412 28.46 25.92 8.53
CA LEU A 412 29.21 24.89 7.77
C LEU A 412 28.82 24.81 6.28
N GLU A 413 27.96 25.70 5.78
CA GLU A 413 27.27 25.52 4.50
C GLU A 413 27.76 26.41 3.35
N SER A 414 28.77 27.25 3.56
CA SER A 414 29.28 28.11 2.49
C SER A 414 30.04 27.29 1.45
N GLY A 415 29.51 27.21 0.23
CA GLY A 415 30.17 26.60 -0.94
C GLY A 415 29.71 25.18 -1.30
N LEU A 416 28.63 24.68 -0.70
CA LEU A 416 28.01 23.40 -1.09
C LEU A 416 27.39 23.50 -2.49
N ASP A 417 27.50 22.40 -3.26
CA ASP A 417 26.83 22.29 -4.55
C ASP A 417 25.30 22.32 -4.39
N GLU A 418 24.58 22.83 -5.39
CA GLU A 418 23.11 22.93 -5.35
C GLU A 418 22.39 21.58 -5.16
N LYS A 419 23.06 20.47 -5.49
CA LYS A 419 22.53 19.09 -5.34
C LYS A 419 22.99 18.43 -4.04
N GLU A 420 23.93 19.01 -3.31
CA GLU A 420 24.40 18.47 -2.04
C GLU A 420 23.45 18.85 -0.90
N ARG A 421 23.15 17.87 -0.06
CA ARG A 421 22.26 18.06 1.09
C ARG A 421 22.92 18.97 2.11
N GLY A 422 22.23 20.06 2.47
CA GLY A 422 22.66 20.94 3.55
C GLY A 422 22.48 20.28 4.92
N ILE A 423 23.41 20.55 5.83
CA ILE A 423 23.33 20.18 7.25
C ILE A 423 22.15 20.92 7.93
N ALA A 424 21.83 22.14 7.48
CA ALA A 424 20.76 22.99 7.95
C ALA A 424 19.40 22.69 7.31
N ASP A 425 19.32 21.93 6.22
CA ASP A 425 18.05 21.54 5.57
C ASP A 425 17.09 20.88 6.58
N GLY A 426 17.63 19.98 7.42
CA GLY A 426 16.88 19.36 8.50
C GLY A 426 16.44 20.36 9.57
N LEU A 427 17.25 21.39 9.87
CA LEU A 427 16.94 22.42 10.85
C LEU A 427 15.79 23.32 10.40
N VAL A 428 15.75 23.67 9.12
CA VAL A 428 14.66 24.48 8.55
C VAL A 428 13.34 23.69 8.61
N ALA A 429 13.35 22.42 8.25
CA ALA A 429 12.16 21.56 8.38
C ALA A 429 11.68 21.44 9.85
N LEU A 430 12.62 21.43 10.81
CA LEU A 430 12.32 21.43 12.24
C LEU A 430 11.80 22.78 12.73
N ALA A 431 12.33 23.91 12.25
CA ALA A 431 11.85 25.25 12.56
C ALA A 431 10.41 25.44 12.06
N ALA A 432 10.12 25.01 10.83
CA ALA A 432 8.77 24.94 10.31
C ALA A 432 7.87 24.07 11.21
N GLY A 433 8.37 22.92 11.65
CA GLY A 433 7.66 22.06 12.60
C GLY A 433 7.40 22.70 13.97
N ALA A 434 8.33 23.50 14.48
CA ALA A 434 8.15 24.25 15.71
C ALA A 434 7.06 25.32 15.58
N LEU A 435 6.97 25.99 14.42
CA LEU A 435 5.90 26.94 14.13
C LEU A 435 4.53 26.26 14.06
N VAL A 436 4.45 25.06 13.47
CA VAL A 436 3.21 24.25 13.44
C VAL A 436 2.82 23.78 14.85
N ALA A 437 3.79 23.32 15.64
CA ALA A 437 3.54 22.92 17.03
C ALA A 437 3.07 24.11 17.88
N ALA A 438 3.73 25.27 17.72
CA ALA A 438 3.34 26.51 18.37
C ALA A 438 1.93 26.93 17.97
N TRP A 439 1.55 26.79 16.70
CA TRP A 439 0.19 27.05 16.22
C TRP A 439 -0.86 26.16 16.92
N LYS A 440 -0.58 24.87 17.11
CA LYS A 440 -1.51 23.95 17.81
C LYS A 440 -1.72 24.29 19.29
N LEU A 441 -0.73 24.91 19.92
CA LEU A 441 -0.76 25.34 21.31
C LEU A 441 -1.43 26.71 21.52
N GLU A 442 -1.72 27.47 20.46
CA GLU A 442 -2.43 28.74 20.60
C GLU A 442 -3.87 28.54 21.09
N ALA A 443 -4.29 29.42 22.00
CA ALA A 443 -5.68 29.54 22.41
C ALA A 443 -6.55 29.99 21.21
N THR A 444 -7.80 29.54 21.18
CA THR A 444 -8.76 29.93 20.14
C THR A 444 -9.10 31.43 20.21
N PRO A 445 -9.30 32.13 19.07
CA PRO A 445 -9.31 31.63 17.69
C PRO A 445 -7.90 31.45 17.09
N ARG A 446 -7.66 30.28 16.47
CA ARG A 446 -6.39 29.93 15.83
C ARG A 446 -6.22 30.71 14.53
N ARG A 447 -5.22 31.59 14.44
CA ARG A 447 -4.92 32.34 13.21
C ARG A 447 -3.91 31.56 12.35
N PRO A 448 -4.06 31.49 11.02
CA PRO A 448 -3.17 30.70 10.15
C PRO A 448 -1.75 31.28 10.01
N HIS A 449 -1.47 32.47 10.55
CA HIS A 449 -0.20 33.18 10.43
C HIS A 449 1.05 32.33 10.75
N ARG A 450 1.01 31.45 11.76
CA ARG A 450 2.14 30.55 12.08
C ARG A 450 2.33 29.45 11.05
N LEU A 451 1.25 28.94 10.45
CA LEU A 451 1.33 27.98 9.33
C LEU A 451 1.89 28.66 8.07
N LEU A 452 1.46 29.90 7.80
CA LEU A 452 2.00 30.70 6.69
C LEU A 452 3.48 31.04 6.91
N ASN A 453 3.88 31.41 8.13
CA ASN A 453 5.29 31.61 8.47
C ASN A 453 6.12 30.34 8.27
N ALA A 454 5.56 29.16 8.58
CA ALA A 454 6.22 27.89 8.35
C ALA A 454 6.45 27.64 6.84
N VAL A 455 5.46 27.95 5.99
CA VAL A 455 5.61 27.89 4.53
C VAL A 455 6.66 28.90 4.05
N LEU A 456 6.61 30.15 4.49
CA LEU A 456 7.58 31.18 4.08
C LEU A 456 9.02 30.78 4.42
N VAL A 457 9.25 30.18 5.59
CA VAL A 457 10.56 29.66 5.99
C VAL A 457 11.03 28.54 5.07
N LEU A 458 10.14 27.60 4.71
CA LEU A 458 10.47 26.51 3.80
C LEU A 458 10.72 27.01 2.37
N GLU A 459 9.92 27.94 1.87
CA GLU A 459 10.08 28.52 0.54
C GLU A 459 11.37 29.33 0.42
N ALA A 460 11.66 30.17 1.42
CA ALA A 460 12.92 30.92 1.47
C ALA A 460 14.15 29.99 1.44
N ALA A 461 14.09 28.87 2.16
CA ALA A 461 15.16 27.88 2.13
C ALA A 461 15.25 27.14 0.79
N GLN A 462 14.12 26.82 0.15
CA GLN A 462 14.09 26.14 -1.14
C GLN A 462 14.68 26.97 -2.29
N VAL A 463 14.68 28.31 -2.19
CA VAL A 463 15.37 29.18 -3.18
C VAL A 463 16.85 28.82 -3.28
N ALA A 464 17.50 28.58 -2.14
CA ALA A 464 18.90 28.15 -2.08
C ALA A 464 19.06 26.62 -2.17
N ARG A 465 18.05 25.84 -1.75
CA ARG A 465 18.11 24.37 -1.58
C ARG A 465 17.00 23.66 -2.35
N ARG A 466 17.06 23.72 -3.67
CA ARG A 466 15.99 23.26 -4.57
C ARG A 466 15.71 21.76 -4.52
N VAL A 467 16.71 20.95 -4.16
CA VAL A 467 16.71 19.47 -4.23
C VAL A 467 16.45 18.82 -2.85
N SER A 468 16.21 19.61 -1.80
CA SER A 468 16.11 19.07 -0.44
C SER A 468 14.77 18.36 -0.18
N ALA A 469 14.77 17.03 -0.14
CA ALA A 469 13.57 16.23 0.09
C ALA A 469 12.84 16.56 1.41
N PRO A 470 13.51 16.73 2.56
CA PRO A 470 12.83 17.12 3.81
C PRO A 470 12.07 18.45 3.70
N LEU A 471 12.62 19.43 2.98
CA LEU A 471 11.95 20.72 2.75
C LEU A 471 10.73 20.55 1.85
N ARG A 472 10.87 19.81 0.75
CA ARG A 472 9.78 19.52 -0.20
C ARG A 472 8.64 18.74 0.44
N LEU A 473 8.95 17.72 1.24
CA LEU A 473 7.94 16.93 1.96
C LEU A 473 7.23 17.77 3.02
N ALA A 474 7.96 18.57 3.81
CA ALA A 474 7.36 19.48 4.79
C ALA A 474 6.47 20.54 4.11
N ALA A 475 6.93 21.13 3.00
CA ALA A 475 6.19 22.11 2.23
C ALA A 475 4.92 21.48 1.63
N MET A 476 5.03 20.32 0.99
CA MET A 476 3.88 19.56 0.46
C MET A 476 2.83 19.28 1.54
N GLY A 477 3.25 18.87 2.74
CA GLY A 477 2.35 18.65 3.87
C GLY A 477 1.61 19.93 4.28
N LEU A 478 2.32 21.06 4.37
CA LEU A 478 1.70 22.36 4.69
C LEU A 478 0.79 22.85 3.57
N TYR A 479 1.18 22.72 2.31
CA TYR A 479 0.34 23.07 1.17
C TYR A 479 -0.97 22.29 1.16
N GLY A 480 -0.92 20.98 1.45
CA GLY A 480 -2.13 20.18 1.61
C GLY A 480 -3.04 20.73 2.72
N LEU A 481 -2.47 21.00 3.91
CA LEU A 481 -3.22 21.56 5.05
C LEU A 481 -3.81 22.95 4.79
N LEU A 482 -3.16 23.75 3.94
CA LEU A 482 -3.60 25.08 3.54
C LEU A 482 -4.57 25.06 2.34
N GLY A 483 -4.89 23.88 1.78
CA GLY A 483 -5.76 23.75 0.62
C GLY A 483 -5.12 24.21 -0.69
N ALA A 484 -3.80 24.10 -0.83
CA ALA A 484 -3.05 24.46 -2.03
C ALA A 484 -2.53 23.21 -2.78
N PRO A 485 -3.41 22.42 -3.43
CA PRO A 485 -3.03 21.13 -4.00
C PRO A 485 -2.08 21.25 -5.20
N THR A 486 -2.10 22.37 -5.91
CA THR A 486 -1.18 22.65 -7.02
C THR A 486 0.25 22.82 -6.54
N MET A 487 0.45 23.60 -5.46
CA MET A 487 1.77 23.77 -4.83
C MET A 487 2.27 22.47 -4.18
N ALA A 488 1.35 21.68 -3.61
CA ALA A 488 1.67 20.33 -3.13
C ALA A 488 2.14 19.42 -4.28
N LEU A 489 1.47 19.46 -5.44
CA LEU A 489 1.87 18.72 -6.64
C LEU A 489 3.22 19.20 -7.20
N GLU A 490 3.50 20.50 -7.20
CA GLU A 490 4.80 21.03 -7.64
C GLU A 490 5.93 20.53 -6.74
N SER A 491 5.71 20.54 -5.41
CA SER A 491 6.66 19.97 -4.45
C SER A 491 6.87 18.47 -4.67
N PHE A 492 5.80 17.73 -4.95
CA PHE A 492 5.87 16.30 -5.27
C PHE A 492 6.59 16.02 -6.60
N THR A 493 6.34 16.83 -7.62
CA THR A 493 6.97 16.70 -8.94
C THR A 493 8.47 16.98 -8.85
N ALA A 494 8.87 17.96 -8.03
CA ALA A 494 10.27 18.27 -7.77
C ALA A 494 11.04 17.15 -7.05
N LEU A 495 10.33 16.25 -6.34
CA LEU A 495 10.94 15.05 -5.74
C LEU A 495 11.24 13.95 -6.75
N ASP A 496 10.72 14.05 -7.98
CA ASP A 496 10.93 13.09 -9.08
C ASP A 496 10.62 11.63 -8.66
N ILE A 497 9.49 11.46 -7.96
CA ILE A 497 9.02 10.16 -7.43
C ILE A 497 8.82 9.15 -8.57
N LYS A 498 9.51 8.01 -8.50
CA LYS A 498 9.50 6.97 -9.55
C LYS A 498 9.36 5.57 -8.99
N HIS A 499 8.71 4.71 -9.78
CA HIS A 499 8.61 3.27 -9.56
C HIS A 499 8.23 2.93 -8.11
N ILE A 500 9.09 2.19 -7.39
CA ILE A 500 8.81 1.69 -6.04
C ILE A 500 8.44 2.80 -5.04
N GLN A 501 8.88 4.03 -5.28
CA GLN A 501 8.53 5.17 -4.45
C GLN A 501 7.03 5.51 -4.49
N HIS A 502 6.30 5.09 -5.54
CA HIS A 502 4.83 5.22 -5.55
C HIS A 502 4.16 4.35 -4.48
N ASP A 503 4.66 3.13 -4.25
CA ASP A 503 4.17 2.24 -3.19
C ASP A 503 4.46 2.81 -1.80
N THR A 504 5.61 3.46 -1.65
CA THR A 504 6.08 3.91 -0.34
C THR A 504 5.62 5.32 0.03
N LEU A 505 5.36 6.23 -0.92
CA LEU A 505 5.13 7.66 -0.64
C LEU A 505 3.81 8.23 -1.18
N SER A 506 3.41 7.87 -2.41
CA SER A 506 2.35 8.61 -3.14
C SER A 506 0.99 8.57 -2.44
N GLY A 507 0.61 7.40 -1.91
CA GLY A 507 -0.70 7.18 -1.30
C GLY A 507 -0.93 7.94 0.00
N HIS A 508 0.11 8.15 0.82
CA HIS A 508 -0.02 8.79 2.13
C HIS A 508 0.41 10.26 2.15
N TRP A 509 1.08 10.75 1.10
CA TRP A 509 1.50 12.15 0.98
C TRP A 509 0.61 12.99 0.07
N LEU A 510 0.62 12.74 -1.25
CA LEU A 510 -0.04 13.62 -2.21
C LEU A 510 -1.52 13.28 -2.37
N LEU A 511 -1.88 11.98 -2.38
CA LEU A 511 -3.26 11.53 -2.60
C LEU A 511 -4.28 12.18 -1.63
N PRO A 512 -4.02 12.29 -0.30
CA PRO A 512 -4.94 12.96 0.61
C PRO A 512 -5.17 14.44 0.28
N SER A 513 -4.12 15.13 -0.20
CA SER A 513 -4.24 16.52 -0.62
C SER A 513 -5.14 16.64 -1.84
N LEU A 514 -4.94 15.81 -2.88
CA LEU A 514 -5.71 15.91 -4.12
C LEU A 514 -7.19 15.59 -3.90
N LEU A 515 -7.48 14.51 -3.15
CA LEU A 515 -8.85 14.10 -2.84
C LEU A 515 -9.55 15.05 -1.87
N GLY A 516 -8.85 15.55 -0.84
CA GLY A 516 -9.39 16.50 0.13
C GLY A 516 -9.71 17.87 -0.45
N THR A 517 -9.14 18.23 -1.61
CA THR A 517 -9.32 19.54 -2.26
C THR A 517 -10.04 19.46 -3.62
N LEU A 518 -10.75 18.35 -3.90
CA LEU A 518 -11.54 18.18 -5.14
C LEU A 518 -10.75 18.21 -6.45
N ARG A 519 -9.46 17.87 -6.43
CA ARG A 519 -8.65 17.71 -7.65
C ARG A 519 -8.72 16.28 -8.17
N SER A 520 -9.93 15.86 -8.52
CA SER A 520 -10.23 14.50 -9.01
C SER A 520 -9.45 14.16 -10.29
N ASP A 521 -9.18 15.16 -11.14
CA ASP A 521 -8.36 15.07 -12.35
C ASP A 521 -6.92 14.63 -12.04
N LEU A 522 -6.27 15.36 -11.12
CA LEU A 522 -4.90 15.06 -10.70
C LEU A 522 -4.84 13.78 -9.87
N ALA A 523 -5.86 13.53 -9.04
CA ALA A 523 -5.95 12.30 -8.26
C ALA A 523 -6.04 11.07 -9.18
N ALA A 524 -6.85 11.13 -10.23
CA ALA A 524 -6.96 10.07 -11.23
C ALA A 524 -5.62 9.81 -11.93
N GLN A 525 -4.88 10.87 -12.28
CA GLN A 525 -3.54 10.74 -12.87
C GLN A 525 -2.55 10.09 -11.89
N LEU A 526 -2.47 10.56 -10.65
CA LEU A 526 -1.59 10.00 -9.62
C LEU A 526 -1.89 8.51 -9.38
N LEU A 527 -3.17 8.14 -9.30
CA LEU A 527 -3.60 6.76 -9.12
C LEU A 527 -3.24 5.89 -10.33
N ALA A 528 -3.36 6.42 -11.55
CA ALA A 528 -2.95 5.71 -12.76
C ALA A 528 -1.44 5.46 -12.78
N ASP A 529 -0.63 6.43 -12.38
CA ASP A 529 0.83 6.29 -12.31
C ASP A 529 1.25 5.30 -11.22
N CYS A 530 0.61 5.35 -10.05
CA CYS A 530 0.80 4.36 -8.98
C CYS A 530 0.49 2.94 -9.46
N LEU A 531 -0.66 2.72 -10.10
CA LEU A 531 -1.09 1.41 -10.58
C LEU A 531 -0.22 0.89 -11.72
N ARG A 532 0.23 1.76 -12.62
CA ARG A 532 1.13 1.40 -13.73
C ARG A 532 2.40 0.72 -13.21
N MET A 533 2.99 1.22 -12.11
CA MET A 533 4.16 0.60 -11.50
C MET A 533 3.91 -0.84 -11.06
N PHE A 534 2.78 -1.12 -10.39
CA PHE A 534 2.46 -2.49 -9.97
C PHE A 534 2.18 -3.40 -11.17
N GLU A 535 1.54 -2.88 -12.21
CA GLU A 535 1.23 -3.61 -13.44
C GLU A 535 2.50 -3.96 -14.22
N ASP A 536 3.41 -2.99 -14.39
CA ASP A 536 4.72 -3.20 -15.01
C ASP A 536 5.55 -4.20 -14.21
N HIS A 537 5.64 -4.06 -12.87
CA HIS A 537 6.34 -5.04 -12.04
C HIS A 537 5.73 -6.44 -12.18
N ASN A 538 4.41 -6.57 -12.13
CA ASN A 538 3.73 -7.86 -12.21
C ASN A 538 3.86 -8.51 -13.61
N ARG A 539 4.07 -7.71 -14.67
CA ARG A 539 4.40 -8.19 -16.01
C ARG A 539 5.83 -8.74 -16.05
N ASP A 540 6.78 -8.00 -15.47
CA ASP A 540 8.21 -8.26 -15.64
C ASP A 540 8.78 -9.22 -14.56
N ALA A 541 8.07 -9.43 -13.45
CA ALA A 541 8.53 -10.25 -12.32
C ALA A 541 8.83 -11.72 -12.69
N GLY A 542 8.13 -12.29 -13.66
CA GLY A 542 8.42 -13.66 -14.12
C GLY A 542 9.78 -13.76 -14.81
N ASP A 543 10.14 -12.74 -15.60
CA ASP A 543 11.41 -12.68 -16.31
C ASP A 543 12.59 -12.39 -15.37
N THR A 544 12.38 -11.54 -14.34
CA THR A 544 13.42 -11.30 -13.32
C THR A 544 13.71 -12.55 -12.49
N VAL A 545 12.67 -13.31 -12.12
CA VAL A 545 12.81 -14.60 -11.43
C VAL A 545 13.55 -15.61 -12.31
N LEU A 546 13.19 -15.70 -13.60
CA LEU A 546 13.87 -16.59 -14.54
C LEU A 546 15.35 -16.21 -14.72
N ALA A 547 15.67 -14.93 -14.87
CA ALA A 547 17.05 -14.48 -15.03
C ALA A 547 17.91 -14.87 -13.82
N ALA A 548 17.40 -14.68 -12.59
CA ALA A 548 18.09 -15.14 -11.38
C ALA A 548 18.24 -16.67 -11.33
N PHE A 549 17.23 -17.41 -11.81
CA PHE A 549 17.24 -18.86 -11.85
C PHE A 549 18.28 -19.41 -12.85
N GLN A 550 18.42 -18.78 -14.01
CA GLN A 550 19.41 -19.11 -15.04
C GLN A 550 20.84 -18.73 -14.63
N ALA A 551 21.00 -17.66 -13.84
CA ALA A 551 22.28 -17.23 -13.27
C ALA A 551 22.69 -18.03 -12.01
N SER A 552 21.96 -19.09 -11.65
CA SER A 552 22.18 -19.89 -10.43
C SER A 552 22.21 -19.08 -9.12
N SER A 553 21.56 -17.90 -9.10
CA SER A 553 21.43 -17.06 -7.90
C SER A 553 20.14 -17.41 -7.15
N PHE A 554 20.14 -18.59 -6.52
CA PHE A 554 18.94 -19.17 -5.94
C PHE A 554 18.36 -18.38 -4.76
N THR A 555 19.21 -17.71 -3.98
CA THR A 555 18.77 -16.81 -2.90
C THR A 555 17.98 -15.62 -3.45
N LYS A 556 18.38 -15.07 -4.60
CA LYS A 556 17.67 -13.99 -5.28
C LYS A 556 16.36 -14.43 -5.91
N VAL A 557 16.28 -15.66 -6.43
CA VAL A 557 15.01 -16.26 -6.87
C VAL A 557 13.98 -16.21 -5.73
N LEU A 558 14.39 -16.63 -4.54
CA LEU A 558 13.54 -16.61 -3.35
C LEU A 558 13.13 -15.19 -2.92
N GLU A 559 14.04 -14.22 -3.00
CA GLU A 559 13.77 -12.81 -2.70
C GLU A 559 12.82 -12.18 -3.72
N PHE A 560 12.99 -12.43 -5.03
CA PHE A 560 12.14 -11.88 -6.08
C PHE A 560 10.72 -12.42 -6.02
N VAL A 561 10.54 -13.72 -5.74
CA VAL A 561 9.21 -14.28 -5.50
C VAL A 561 8.55 -13.61 -4.30
N ARG A 562 9.27 -13.48 -3.17
CA ARG A 562 8.76 -12.80 -1.98
C ARG A 562 8.43 -11.32 -2.24
N PHE A 563 9.25 -10.62 -3.02
CA PHE A 563 9.02 -9.22 -3.37
C PHE A 563 7.77 -9.07 -4.25
N LYS A 564 7.61 -9.94 -5.24
CA LYS A 564 6.40 -9.98 -6.09
C LYS A 564 5.14 -10.23 -5.26
N GLU A 565 5.16 -11.21 -4.35
CA GLU A 565 4.05 -11.50 -3.45
C GLU A 565 3.72 -10.30 -2.55
N ARG A 566 4.76 -9.67 -1.97
CA ARG A 566 4.61 -8.49 -1.12
C ARG A 566 3.96 -7.31 -1.85
N LEU A 567 4.36 -7.04 -3.11
CA LEU A 567 3.74 -5.99 -3.92
C LEU A 567 2.32 -6.35 -4.36
N GLY A 568 2.04 -7.63 -4.64
CA GLY A 568 0.68 -8.10 -4.93
C GLY A 568 -0.30 -7.86 -3.77
N GLN A 569 0.20 -7.92 -2.54
CA GLN A 569 -0.53 -7.68 -1.30
C GLN A 569 -0.39 -6.25 -0.75
N SER A 570 0.19 -5.31 -1.51
CA SER A 570 0.38 -3.92 -1.03
C SER A 570 -0.95 -3.25 -0.66
N HIS A 571 -0.97 -2.63 0.53
CA HIS A 571 -2.07 -1.77 0.97
C HIS A 571 -2.24 -0.55 0.05
N THR A 572 -1.15 0.13 -0.33
CA THR A 572 -1.19 1.27 -1.25
C THR A 572 -1.75 0.88 -2.62
N ARG A 573 -1.40 -0.32 -3.14
CA ARG A 573 -2.02 -0.86 -4.36
C ARG A 573 -3.53 -1.01 -4.22
N ALA A 574 -3.99 -1.57 -3.09
CA ALA A 574 -5.40 -1.79 -2.83
C ALA A 574 -6.18 -0.47 -2.70
N VAL A 575 -5.65 0.50 -1.95
CA VAL A 575 -6.18 1.86 -1.85
C VAL A 575 -6.28 2.49 -3.24
N ALA A 576 -5.25 2.33 -4.08
CA ALA A 576 -5.26 2.94 -5.41
C ALA A 576 -6.37 2.40 -6.32
N TYR A 577 -6.64 1.09 -6.30
CA TYR A 577 -7.78 0.52 -7.03
C TYR A 577 -9.12 0.99 -6.45
N CYS A 578 -9.28 1.03 -5.12
CA CYS A 578 -10.50 1.48 -4.47
C CYS A 578 -10.80 2.95 -4.76
N GLU A 579 -9.83 3.84 -4.60
CA GLU A 579 -10.03 5.27 -4.86
C GLU A 579 -10.25 5.55 -6.35
N ARG A 580 -9.63 4.79 -7.26
CA ARG A 580 -9.93 4.90 -8.70
C ARG A 580 -11.37 4.50 -9.02
N ALA A 581 -11.87 3.44 -8.38
CA ALA A 581 -13.26 3.02 -8.50
C ALA A 581 -14.22 4.11 -7.98
N VAL A 582 -13.95 4.69 -6.80
CA VAL A 582 -14.78 5.75 -6.22
C VAL A 582 -14.74 7.04 -7.07
N LEU A 583 -13.58 7.42 -7.60
CA LEU A 583 -13.46 8.56 -8.52
C LEU A 583 -14.28 8.38 -9.79
N ALA A 584 -14.29 7.17 -10.37
CA ALA A 584 -15.11 6.87 -11.54
C ALA A 584 -16.61 7.08 -11.26
N LEU A 585 -17.06 6.76 -10.05
CA LEU A 585 -18.46 6.93 -9.63
C LEU A 585 -18.84 8.41 -9.39
N THR A 586 -17.88 9.28 -9.05
CA THR A 586 -18.12 10.72 -8.80
C THR A 586 -17.88 11.62 -10.02
N SER A 587 -17.45 11.04 -11.14
CA SER A 587 -17.04 11.74 -12.38
C SER A 587 -17.98 11.57 -13.61
N PRO A 588 -19.29 11.24 -13.52
CA PRO A 588 -20.07 11.05 -14.74
C PRO A 588 -20.25 12.38 -15.50
N PRO A 589 -20.15 12.35 -16.83
CA PRO A 589 -20.27 13.52 -17.67
C PRO A 589 -21.74 13.96 -17.69
N ASP A 590 -22.02 15.17 -17.20
CA ASP A 590 -23.30 15.86 -17.30
C ASP A 590 -24.53 15.05 -16.87
N PHE A 591 -24.80 15.01 -15.56
CA PHE A 591 -25.98 14.38 -14.92
C PHE A 591 -27.28 14.42 -15.75
N PRO A 592 -27.58 13.37 -16.56
CA PRO A 592 -28.82 13.29 -17.31
C PRO A 592 -29.91 12.66 -16.42
N ASP A 593 -31.15 12.60 -16.92
CA ASP A 593 -32.19 11.79 -16.27
C ASP A 593 -31.77 10.31 -16.07
N SER A 594 -30.80 9.83 -16.87
CA SER A 594 -30.17 8.50 -16.81
C SER A 594 -28.94 8.40 -15.90
N ALA A 595 -28.57 9.43 -15.12
CA ALA A 595 -27.36 9.42 -14.28
C ALA A 595 -27.27 8.21 -13.35
N ALA A 596 -28.37 7.87 -12.67
CA ALA A 596 -28.42 6.71 -11.78
C ALA A 596 -28.14 5.37 -12.50
N ALA A 597 -28.64 5.21 -13.73
CA ALA A 597 -28.41 4.02 -14.55
C ALA A 597 -26.96 3.95 -15.08
N GLN A 598 -26.41 5.08 -15.54
CA GLN A 598 -25.01 5.15 -15.98
C GLN A 598 -24.04 4.84 -14.83
N VAL A 599 -24.30 5.41 -13.65
CA VAL A 599 -23.48 5.13 -12.45
C VAL A 599 -23.64 3.68 -12.00
N GLN A 600 -24.82 3.08 -12.15
CA GLN A 600 -25.02 1.65 -11.88
C GLN A 600 -24.12 0.78 -12.76
N ASP A 601 -24.02 1.06 -14.06
CA ASP A 601 -23.15 0.32 -14.98
C ASP A 601 -21.66 0.49 -14.63
N ILE A 602 -21.25 1.72 -14.31
CA ILE A 602 -19.88 2.02 -13.84
C ILE A 602 -19.59 1.26 -12.53
N ALA A 603 -20.54 1.23 -11.61
CA ALA A 603 -20.44 0.55 -10.33
C ALA A 603 -20.31 -0.97 -10.50
N ALA A 604 -21.09 -1.59 -11.38
CA ALA A 604 -20.95 -3.00 -11.70
C ALA A 604 -19.56 -3.33 -12.28
N GLY A 605 -19.05 -2.50 -13.19
CA GLY A 605 -17.69 -2.63 -13.72
C GLY A 605 -16.61 -2.48 -12.64
N ALA A 606 -16.80 -1.54 -11.71
CA ALA A 606 -15.91 -1.32 -10.58
C ALA A 606 -15.90 -2.52 -9.61
N VAL A 607 -17.06 -3.12 -9.30
CA VAL A 607 -17.15 -4.34 -8.47
C VAL A 607 -16.33 -5.48 -9.10
N ALA A 608 -16.53 -5.75 -10.40
CA ALA A 608 -15.78 -6.79 -11.10
C ALA A 608 -14.26 -6.51 -11.09
N GLN A 609 -13.86 -5.24 -11.27
CA GLN A 609 -12.46 -4.84 -11.21
C GLN A 609 -11.88 -5.07 -9.81
N LEU A 610 -12.55 -4.63 -8.74
CA LEU A 610 -12.07 -4.80 -7.37
C LEU A 610 -11.97 -6.29 -6.98
N GLN A 611 -12.94 -7.11 -7.37
CA GLN A 611 -12.90 -8.56 -7.18
C GLN A 611 -11.70 -9.23 -7.86
N SER A 612 -11.30 -8.74 -9.04
CA SER A 612 -10.15 -9.27 -9.77
C SER A 612 -8.80 -8.78 -9.21
N CYS A 613 -8.75 -7.58 -8.63
CA CYS A 613 -7.51 -6.91 -8.30
C CYS A 613 -7.13 -6.98 -6.82
N LEU A 614 -8.11 -7.10 -5.92
CA LEU A 614 -7.90 -7.14 -4.47
C LEU A 614 -7.76 -8.57 -3.94
N PRO A 615 -6.97 -8.80 -2.88
CA PRO A 615 -6.92 -10.09 -2.20
C PRO A 615 -8.30 -10.47 -1.64
N ALA A 616 -8.69 -11.75 -1.77
CA ALA A 616 -9.98 -12.24 -1.29
C ALA A 616 -10.21 -11.98 0.21
N GLY A 617 -9.15 -11.98 1.04
CA GLY A 617 -9.24 -11.67 2.47
C GLY A 617 -9.65 -10.23 2.79
N VAL A 618 -9.40 -9.28 1.88
CA VAL A 618 -9.90 -7.89 2.00
C VAL A 618 -11.40 -7.85 1.74
N LEU A 619 -11.86 -8.59 0.73
CA LEU A 619 -13.26 -8.65 0.33
C LEU A 619 -14.12 -9.60 1.18
N ALA A 620 -13.53 -10.47 1.99
CA ALA A 620 -14.23 -11.45 2.83
C ALA A 620 -15.05 -10.81 3.97
N VAL A 621 -16.20 -11.42 4.27
CA VAL A 621 -17.11 -11.03 5.35
C VAL A 621 -16.57 -11.54 6.71
N GLY A 622 -16.33 -10.63 7.66
CA GLY A 622 -15.76 -10.94 8.98
C GLY A 622 -14.74 -9.89 9.47
N GLN A 623 -14.08 -10.16 10.61
CA GLN A 623 -13.06 -9.27 11.20
C GLN A 623 -11.99 -8.87 10.17
N ALA A 624 -11.54 -7.61 10.21
CA ALA A 624 -10.48 -7.08 9.36
C ALA A 624 -9.21 -7.94 9.45
N THR A 625 -8.93 -8.76 8.43
CA THR A 625 -7.72 -9.59 8.42
C THR A 625 -6.54 -8.77 7.92
N THR A 626 -5.85 -8.11 8.85
CA THR A 626 -4.59 -7.38 8.58
C THR A 626 -3.53 -8.27 7.93
N SER A 627 -3.63 -9.60 8.10
CA SER A 627 -2.74 -10.60 7.50
C SER A 627 -2.83 -10.70 5.98
N ALA A 628 -3.88 -10.15 5.34
CA ALA A 628 -4.05 -10.20 3.88
C ALA A 628 -3.28 -9.10 3.13
N LEU A 629 -2.79 -8.08 3.85
CA LEU A 629 -2.16 -6.89 3.27
C LEU A 629 -0.74 -6.69 3.81
N ARG A 630 0.08 -5.99 3.03
CA ARG A 630 1.43 -5.54 3.36
C ARG A 630 1.49 -4.02 3.34
N PHE A 631 2.05 -3.44 4.38
CA PHE A 631 2.10 -1.99 4.57
C PHE A 631 3.50 -1.51 4.26
N ASN A 632 3.69 -1.02 3.03
CA ASN A 632 5.00 -0.63 2.50
C ASN A 632 5.25 0.88 2.62
N GLU A 633 4.28 1.63 3.16
CA GLU A 633 4.35 3.07 3.34
C GLU A 633 5.57 3.46 4.20
N ASP A 634 6.36 4.42 3.70
CA ASP A 634 7.53 4.92 4.41
C ASP A 634 7.14 6.06 5.35
N LEU A 635 6.56 5.67 6.49
CA LEU A 635 6.02 6.63 7.46
C LEU A 635 7.13 7.46 8.15
N ASN A 636 8.39 7.03 8.09
CA ASN A 636 9.52 7.77 8.68
C ASN A 636 9.75 9.13 8.00
N THR A 637 9.25 9.28 6.77
CA THR A 637 9.39 10.51 5.99
C THR A 637 8.48 11.60 6.52
N ARG A 638 7.44 11.24 7.31
CA ARG A 638 6.48 12.18 7.85
C ARG A 638 7.04 12.92 9.07
N PRO A 639 6.94 14.25 9.10
CA PRO A 639 7.37 15.00 10.27
C PRO A 639 6.45 14.74 11.46
N ALA A 640 6.99 14.89 12.68
CA ALA A 640 6.26 14.64 13.92
C ALA A 640 4.93 15.42 14.05
N TRP A 641 4.85 16.61 13.44
CA TRP A 641 3.64 17.45 13.44
C TRP A 641 2.57 17.00 12.43
N LEU A 642 2.88 16.06 11.54
CA LEU A 642 1.99 15.49 10.53
C LEU A 642 1.91 13.95 10.66
N PRO A 643 1.23 13.43 11.70
CA PRO A 643 1.10 11.98 11.90
C PRO A 643 0.47 11.29 10.68
N PRO A 644 0.71 9.98 10.50
CA PRO A 644 0.02 9.18 9.49
C PRO A 644 -1.47 9.06 9.82
N ASP A 645 -2.34 9.25 8.82
CA ASP A 645 -3.76 8.96 8.93
C ASP A 645 -4.04 7.52 8.46
N SER A 646 -4.94 6.83 9.16
CA SER A 646 -5.32 5.44 8.84
C SER A 646 -6.72 5.35 8.23
N GLY A 647 -7.37 6.48 7.98
CA GLY A 647 -8.75 6.53 7.51
C GLY A 647 -8.87 6.77 6.01
N ARG A 648 -10.06 7.19 5.58
CA ARG A 648 -10.33 7.58 4.19
C ARG A 648 -9.44 8.75 3.76
N PRO A 649 -8.69 8.66 2.64
CA PRO A 649 -7.76 9.70 2.21
C PRO A 649 -8.35 11.10 2.05
N SER A 650 -9.59 11.22 1.54
CA SER A 650 -10.24 12.54 1.33
C SER A 650 -10.58 13.28 2.65
N LEU A 651 -10.58 12.59 3.79
CA LEU A 651 -10.86 13.17 5.11
C LEU A 651 -9.61 13.29 5.99
N ALA A 652 -8.45 12.80 5.54
CA ALA A 652 -7.22 12.77 6.33
C ALA A 652 -6.76 14.17 6.77
N LEU A 653 -6.86 15.17 5.88
CA LEU A 653 -6.53 16.56 6.21
C LEU A 653 -7.52 17.13 7.24
N ALA A 654 -8.81 16.84 7.10
CA ALA A 654 -9.82 17.27 8.05
C ALA A 654 -9.55 16.70 9.45
N ARG A 655 -9.24 15.40 9.56
CA ARG A 655 -8.89 14.76 10.84
C ARG A 655 -7.66 15.38 11.50
N TRP A 656 -6.67 15.80 10.72
CA TRP A 656 -5.52 16.53 11.27
C TRP A 656 -5.96 17.85 11.93
N TRP A 657 -6.87 18.59 11.31
CA TRP A 657 -7.42 19.83 11.85
C TRP A 657 -8.28 19.59 13.10
N SER A 658 -9.09 18.53 13.13
CA SER A 658 -9.95 18.18 14.27
C SER A 658 -9.20 17.53 15.45
N SER A 659 -7.93 17.15 15.29
CA SER A 659 -7.16 16.42 16.29
C SER A 659 -6.77 17.28 17.51
N GLN A 660 -6.77 16.67 18.71
CA GLN A 660 -6.44 17.38 19.95
C GLN A 660 -4.92 17.63 20.09
N PRO A 661 -4.49 18.78 20.66
CA PRO A 661 -3.07 19.10 20.85
C PRO A 661 -2.30 18.04 21.65
N ALA A 662 -2.89 17.47 22.70
CA ALA A 662 -2.22 16.54 23.63
C ALA A 662 -1.85 15.18 23.01
N GLN A 663 -2.57 14.71 21.99
CA GLN A 663 -2.24 13.47 21.27
C GLN A 663 -1.00 13.62 20.37
N GLN A 664 -0.59 14.84 20.05
CA GLN A 664 0.44 15.12 19.05
C GLN A 664 1.67 15.84 19.63
N THR A 665 1.52 16.62 20.71
CA THR A 665 2.64 17.39 21.31
C THR A 665 3.52 16.58 22.27
N SER A 666 3.10 15.38 22.69
CA SER A 666 3.92 14.50 23.54
C SER A 666 5.05 13.79 22.79
N HIS A 667 5.01 13.79 21.46
CA HIS A 667 5.93 13.06 20.60
C HIS A 667 6.96 14.02 19.97
N GLY A 668 8.07 14.26 20.65
CA GLY A 668 9.28 14.69 19.95
C GLY A 668 9.64 13.68 18.85
N TYR A 669 10.45 14.04 17.85
CA TYR A 669 10.82 13.15 16.73
C TYR A 669 11.28 11.75 17.19
N ALA A 670 11.96 11.65 18.34
CA ALA A 670 12.42 10.39 18.93
C ALA A 670 11.30 9.51 19.56
N ARG A 671 10.10 10.04 19.73
CA ARG A 671 8.95 9.40 20.38
C ARG A 671 7.84 9.01 19.41
N CYS A 672 7.88 9.47 18.16
CA CYS A 672 6.92 9.07 17.13
C CYS A 672 7.12 7.58 16.78
N TRP A 673 6.10 6.74 16.98
CA TRP A 673 6.18 5.32 16.59
C TRP A 673 6.44 5.16 15.09
N TRP A 674 5.99 6.12 14.27
CA TRP A 674 6.21 6.16 12.82
C TRP A 674 7.58 6.70 12.40
N GLY A 675 8.39 7.25 13.32
CA GLY A 675 9.72 7.79 13.00
C GLY A 675 10.79 6.73 12.72
N ARG A 676 10.43 5.44 12.82
CA ARG A 676 11.35 4.31 12.63
C ARG A 676 11.26 3.75 11.21
N THR A 677 12.37 3.24 10.70
CA THR A 677 12.38 2.43 9.47
C THR A 677 11.43 1.24 9.60
N LEU A 678 10.61 1.01 8.58
CA LEU A 678 9.57 -0.05 8.56
C LEU A 678 8.51 0.09 9.66
N ALA A 679 8.27 1.28 10.19
CA ALA A 679 7.29 1.49 11.26
C ALA A 679 5.90 0.95 10.93
N ALA A 680 5.45 1.08 9.68
CA ALA A 680 4.15 0.58 9.21
C ALA A 680 3.95 -0.94 9.38
N GLU A 681 5.04 -1.71 9.39
CA GLU A 681 5.05 -3.18 9.56
C GLU A 681 5.67 -3.60 10.91
N SER A 682 5.91 -2.65 11.80
CA SER A 682 6.46 -2.95 13.12
C SER A 682 5.45 -3.66 14.02
N VAL A 683 5.94 -4.37 15.04
CA VAL A 683 5.12 -5.09 16.04
C VAL A 683 4.70 -4.15 17.19
N SER A 684 4.74 -2.83 17.00
CA SER A 684 4.28 -1.90 18.04
C SER A 684 2.75 -1.88 18.10
N PRO A 685 2.13 -1.72 19.28
CA PRO A 685 0.68 -1.63 19.40
C PRO A 685 0.07 -0.53 18.52
N GLU A 686 0.76 0.59 18.36
CA GLU A 686 0.33 1.71 17.53
C GLU A 686 0.37 1.37 16.04
N ALA A 687 1.41 0.66 15.58
CA ALA A 687 1.51 0.20 14.21
C ALA A 687 0.45 -0.87 13.90
N GLU A 688 0.17 -1.78 14.85
CA GLU A 688 -0.92 -2.75 14.73
C GLU A 688 -2.29 -2.07 14.64
N ALA A 689 -2.54 -1.08 15.49
CA ALA A 689 -3.76 -0.27 15.46
C ALA A 689 -3.89 0.50 14.13
N HIS A 690 -2.79 1.09 13.64
CA HIS A 690 -2.74 1.76 12.33
C HIS A 690 -3.12 0.81 11.19
N ARG A 691 -2.52 -0.39 11.14
CA ARG A 691 -2.83 -1.40 10.12
C ARG A 691 -4.28 -1.87 10.20
N ALA A 692 -4.80 -2.09 11.41
CA ALA A 692 -6.19 -2.50 11.61
C ALA A 692 -7.18 -1.42 11.13
N ALA A 693 -6.93 -0.16 11.51
CA ALA A 693 -7.75 0.98 11.09
C ALA A 693 -7.69 1.21 9.57
N ALA A 694 -6.50 1.15 8.97
CA ALA A 694 -6.30 1.28 7.52
C ALA A 694 -6.98 0.15 6.74
N THR A 695 -6.88 -1.09 7.24
CA THR A 695 -7.60 -2.24 6.65
C THR A 695 -9.11 -2.03 6.71
N ALA A 696 -9.66 -1.61 7.87
CA ALA A 696 -11.07 -1.34 8.01
C ALA A 696 -11.54 -0.21 7.08
N ALA A 697 -10.77 0.89 6.98
CA ALA A 697 -11.07 1.99 6.08
C ALA A 697 -11.09 1.54 4.61
N LEU A 698 -10.10 0.78 4.17
CA LEU A 698 -10.04 0.19 2.83
C LEU A 698 -11.24 -0.73 2.56
N GLN A 699 -11.62 -1.57 3.52
CA GLN A 699 -12.79 -2.45 3.39
C GLN A 699 -14.07 -1.62 3.21
N ARG A 700 -14.28 -0.57 4.02
CA ARG A 700 -15.42 0.34 3.86
C ARG A 700 -15.45 0.98 2.47
N ARG A 701 -14.29 1.46 1.98
CA ARG A 701 -14.18 2.04 0.63
C ARG A 701 -14.46 1.02 -0.48
N SER A 702 -14.03 -0.22 -0.32
CA SER A 702 -14.25 -1.29 -1.30
C SER A 702 -15.72 -1.72 -1.46
N LEU A 703 -16.57 -1.46 -0.45
CA LEU A 703 -18.01 -1.74 -0.49
C LEU A 703 -18.80 -0.67 -1.24
N LEU A 704 -18.26 0.54 -1.43
CA LEU A 704 -19.02 1.63 -2.03
C LEU A 704 -19.56 1.32 -3.43
N PRO A 705 -18.80 0.71 -4.36
CA PRO A 705 -19.34 0.37 -5.66
C PRO A 705 -20.53 -0.59 -5.61
N SER A 706 -20.50 -1.64 -4.78
CA SER A 706 -21.62 -2.58 -4.67
C SER A 706 -22.84 -1.93 -4.00
N LEU A 707 -22.62 -1.18 -2.91
CA LEU A 707 -23.65 -0.42 -2.22
C LEU A 707 -24.36 0.56 -3.16
N ILE A 708 -23.61 1.28 -4.01
CA ILE A 708 -24.17 2.21 -4.98
C ILE A 708 -24.93 1.48 -6.08
N ALA A 709 -24.36 0.39 -6.63
CA ALA A 709 -25.01 -0.41 -7.67
C ALA A 709 -26.37 -0.95 -7.22
N ASP A 710 -26.45 -1.50 -6.00
CA ASP A 710 -27.69 -2.04 -5.47
C ASP A 710 -28.65 -0.92 -5.04
N ALA A 711 -28.14 0.16 -4.44
CA ALA A 711 -28.98 1.30 -4.04
C ALA A 711 -29.70 1.94 -5.24
N THR A 712 -29.08 1.96 -6.42
CA THR A 712 -29.67 2.53 -7.64
C THR A 712 -30.35 1.50 -8.56
N SER A 713 -30.30 0.21 -8.21
CA SER A 713 -30.83 -0.88 -9.04
C SER A 713 -32.33 -0.78 -9.27
N ALA A 714 -32.74 -1.14 -10.50
CA ALA A 714 -34.13 -1.34 -10.89
C ALA A 714 -34.69 -2.72 -10.46
N ASP A 715 -33.82 -3.70 -10.14
CA ASP A 715 -34.23 -4.98 -9.56
C ASP A 715 -34.28 -4.85 -8.03
N HIS A 716 -35.40 -4.32 -7.54
CA HIS A 716 -35.59 -4.00 -6.13
C HIS A 716 -35.51 -5.22 -5.21
N ALA A 717 -35.94 -6.40 -5.66
CA ALA A 717 -35.96 -7.60 -4.82
C ALA A 717 -34.56 -8.15 -4.57
N ALA A 718 -33.73 -8.27 -5.63
CA ALA A 718 -32.35 -8.69 -5.49
C ALA A 718 -31.52 -7.66 -4.71
N ALA A 719 -31.70 -6.38 -5.02
CA ALA A 719 -30.99 -5.29 -4.36
C ALA A 719 -31.29 -5.19 -2.86
N ALA A 720 -32.55 -5.39 -2.45
CA ALA A 720 -32.94 -5.33 -1.03
C ALA A 720 -32.18 -6.35 -0.16
N VAL A 721 -32.04 -7.59 -0.66
CA VAL A 721 -31.34 -8.67 0.05
C VAL A 721 -29.84 -8.39 0.10
N SER A 722 -29.24 -8.01 -1.03
CA SER A 722 -27.82 -7.70 -1.12
C SER A 722 -27.41 -6.53 -0.22
N LEU A 723 -28.14 -5.41 -0.30
CA LEU A 723 -27.90 -4.21 0.52
C LEU A 723 -27.98 -4.48 2.01
N GLN A 724 -28.91 -5.33 2.46
CA GLN A 724 -29.04 -5.62 3.87
C GLN A 724 -27.73 -6.20 4.43
N GLY A 725 -27.15 -7.20 3.75
CA GLY A 725 -25.89 -7.82 4.17
C GLY A 725 -24.70 -6.86 4.09
N GLU A 726 -24.63 -6.02 3.05
CA GLU A 726 -23.54 -5.06 2.88
C GLU A 726 -23.59 -3.89 3.87
N VAL A 727 -24.79 -3.41 4.21
CA VAL A 727 -25.00 -2.37 5.22
C VAL A 727 -24.68 -2.87 6.63
N GLU A 728 -25.08 -4.10 6.98
CA GLU A 728 -24.70 -4.73 8.24
C GLU A 728 -23.17 -4.85 8.35
N ARG A 729 -22.51 -5.22 7.24
CA ARG A 729 -21.05 -5.26 7.17
C ARG A 729 -20.41 -3.87 7.30
N LEU A 730 -20.95 -2.85 6.63
CA LEU A 730 -20.46 -1.47 6.74
C LEU A 730 -20.58 -0.95 8.18
N ALA A 731 -21.71 -1.23 8.85
CA ALA A 731 -21.96 -0.86 10.24
C ALA A 731 -20.99 -1.55 11.21
N GLN A 732 -20.73 -2.85 11.02
CA GLN A 732 -19.73 -3.59 11.79
C GLN A 732 -18.32 -3.00 11.63
N LEU A 733 -17.92 -2.62 10.41
CA LEU A 733 -16.62 -1.99 10.13
C LEU A 733 -16.48 -0.57 10.71
N GLN A 734 -17.59 0.10 11.01
CA GLN A 734 -17.61 1.38 11.71
C GLN A 734 -17.79 1.24 13.23
N GLY A 735 -18.07 0.03 13.73
CA GLY A 735 -18.34 -0.21 15.15
C GLY A 735 -19.67 0.40 15.63
N VAL A 736 -20.66 0.55 14.75
CA VAL A 736 -21.94 1.21 15.04
C VAL A 736 -23.08 0.20 14.96
N ALA A 737 -23.89 0.10 16.01
CA ALA A 737 -25.13 -0.67 15.95
C ALA A 737 -26.21 0.11 15.18
N LEU A 738 -26.90 -0.54 14.22
CA LEU A 738 -27.90 0.11 13.37
C LEU A 738 -29.10 0.73 14.12
N GLY A 739 -29.36 0.28 15.34
CA GLY A 739 -30.37 0.85 16.23
C GLY A 739 -29.93 2.15 16.91
N GLU A 740 -28.63 2.30 17.17
CA GLU A 740 -28.04 3.42 17.90
C GLU A 740 -27.60 4.57 16.98
N LEU A 741 -27.74 4.40 15.66
CA LEU A 741 -27.22 5.33 14.65
C LEU A 741 -27.64 6.79 14.90
N SER A 742 -28.88 7.04 15.34
CA SER A 742 -29.37 8.39 15.63
C SER A 742 -28.78 8.98 16.92
N GLU A 743 -28.48 8.16 17.91
CA GLU A 743 -27.87 8.58 19.19
C GLU A 743 -26.38 8.85 19.02
N VAL A 744 -25.69 7.99 18.26
CA VAL A 744 -24.29 8.19 17.86
C VAL A 744 -24.14 9.49 17.05
N ALA A 745 -25.09 9.78 16.15
CA ALA A 745 -25.12 11.04 15.40
C ALA A 745 -25.17 12.27 16.31
N ALA A 746 -26.10 12.26 17.28
CA ALA A 746 -26.36 13.39 18.16
C ALA A 746 -25.19 13.65 19.12
N SER A 747 -24.44 12.61 19.50
CA SER A 747 -23.27 12.70 20.37
C SER A 747 -21.97 13.02 19.62
N GLN A 748 -21.93 12.88 18.29
CA GLN A 748 -20.68 13.01 17.56
C GLN A 748 -20.22 14.46 17.39
N GLN A 749 -19.08 14.78 18.01
CA GLN A 749 -18.51 16.13 18.01
C GLN A 749 -17.53 16.38 16.86
N HIS A 750 -17.00 15.35 16.20
CA HIS A 750 -16.05 15.53 15.11
C HIS A 750 -16.74 15.57 13.74
N LEU A 751 -16.54 16.65 12.98
CA LEU A 751 -17.12 16.83 11.64
C LEU A 751 -16.73 15.73 10.63
N PRO A 752 -15.46 15.26 10.55
CA PRO A 752 -15.09 14.19 9.64
C PRO A 752 -15.83 12.88 9.92
N ASP A 753 -16.01 12.55 11.19
CA ASP A 753 -16.67 11.31 11.59
C ASP A 753 -18.19 11.40 11.39
N LEU A 754 -18.79 12.58 11.62
CA LEU A 754 -20.19 12.84 11.29
C LEU A 754 -20.45 12.66 9.77
N CYS A 755 -19.50 13.05 8.93
CA CYS A 755 -19.55 12.85 7.49
C CYS A 755 -19.49 11.35 7.12
N GLU A 756 -18.63 10.55 7.76
CA GLU A 756 -18.60 9.09 7.55
C GLU A 756 -19.87 8.37 8.04
N LEU A 757 -20.51 8.87 9.11
CA LEU A 757 -21.78 8.33 9.61
C LEU A 757 -22.95 8.65 8.66
N LEU A 758 -22.94 9.80 7.98
CA LEU A 758 -23.92 10.12 6.94
C LEU A 758 -23.86 9.12 5.77
N CYS A 759 -22.66 8.67 5.38
CA CYS A 759 -22.50 7.61 4.39
C CYS A 759 -23.26 6.34 4.81
N LEU A 760 -23.06 5.88 6.05
CA LEU A 760 -23.75 4.71 6.59
C LEU A 760 -25.26 4.95 6.64
N ALA A 761 -25.71 6.09 7.14
CA ALA A 761 -27.13 6.44 7.22
C ALA A 761 -27.82 6.42 5.84
N THR A 762 -27.12 6.91 4.81
CA THR A 762 -27.61 6.91 3.42
C THR A 762 -27.87 5.49 2.92
N PHE A 763 -26.95 4.56 3.15
CA PHE A 763 -27.12 3.17 2.70
C PHE A 763 -28.08 2.35 3.59
N VAL A 764 -28.20 2.68 4.89
CA VAL A 764 -29.26 2.12 5.75
C VAL A 764 -30.65 2.53 5.25
N ALA A 765 -30.81 3.80 4.85
CA ALA A 765 -32.03 4.26 4.20
C ALA A 765 -32.23 3.57 2.84
N ALA A 766 -31.18 3.40 2.04
CA ALA A 766 -31.23 2.70 0.76
C ALA A 766 -31.76 1.26 0.88
N SER A 767 -31.23 0.49 1.84
CA SER A 767 -31.71 -0.86 2.12
C SER A 767 -33.20 -0.89 2.46
N SER A 768 -33.67 0.05 3.29
CA SER A 768 -35.08 0.12 3.69
C SER A 768 -36.00 0.57 2.55
N VAL A 769 -35.55 1.51 1.71
CA VAL A 769 -36.30 1.97 0.53
C VAL A 769 -36.40 0.87 -0.53
N GLN A 770 -35.30 0.17 -0.84
CA GLN A 770 -35.29 -0.95 -1.78
C GLN A 770 -36.19 -2.10 -1.31
N ALA A 771 -36.17 -2.44 -0.02
CA ALA A 771 -37.10 -3.42 0.55
C ALA A 771 -38.58 -3.00 0.39
N SER A 772 -38.90 -1.72 0.65
CA SER A 772 -40.25 -1.20 0.45
C SER A 772 -40.68 -1.19 -1.03
N LEU A 773 -39.77 -0.91 -1.96
CA LEU A 773 -40.05 -0.95 -3.40
C LEU A 773 -40.22 -2.38 -3.93
N ALA A 774 -39.51 -3.35 -3.35
CA ALA A 774 -39.64 -4.77 -3.67
C ALA A 774 -40.99 -5.34 -3.21
N GLN A 775 -41.48 -4.91 -2.04
CA GLN A 775 -42.73 -5.39 -1.46
C GLN A 775 -43.71 -4.23 -1.20
N PRO A 776 -44.29 -3.65 -2.27
CA PRO A 776 -45.08 -2.43 -2.17
C PRO A 776 -46.49 -2.65 -1.61
N SER A 777 -46.79 -3.82 -1.04
CA SER A 777 -48.02 -4.08 -0.28
C SER A 777 -47.79 -3.99 1.24
N GLU A 778 -46.53 -3.97 1.69
CA GLU A 778 -46.19 -3.98 3.12
C GLU A 778 -45.99 -2.55 3.67
N GLU A 779 -47.00 -2.06 4.40
CA GLU A 779 -46.97 -0.71 4.98
C GLU A 779 -45.87 -0.52 6.03
N ALA A 780 -45.54 -1.57 6.79
CA ALA A 780 -44.49 -1.53 7.79
C ALA A 780 -43.10 -1.24 7.18
N LEU A 781 -42.82 -1.76 5.98
CA LEU A 781 -41.57 -1.48 5.26
C LEU A 781 -41.51 -0.03 4.78
N ALA A 782 -42.63 0.50 4.27
CA ALA A 782 -42.72 1.90 3.86
C ALA A 782 -42.53 2.86 5.04
N GLN A 783 -43.15 2.57 6.19
CA GLN A 783 -42.96 3.34 7.43
C GLN A 783 -41.51 3.30 7.93
N LYS A 784 -40.87 2.12 7.88
CA LYS A 784 -39.46 1.95 8.23
C LYS A 784 -38.55 2.77 7.29
N ALA A 785 -38.82 2.75 5.99
CA ALA A 785 -38.09 3.54 5.00
C ALA A 785 -38.23 5.05 5.26
N VAL A 786 -39.46 5.52 5.54
CA VAL A 786 -39.73 6.91 5.92
C VAL A 786 -38.96 7.31 7.18
N LEU A 787 -38.93 6.47 8.22
CA LEU A 787 -38.17 6.73 9.44
C LEU A 787 -36.66 6.86 9.16
N ARG A 788 -36.08 5.95 8.36
CA ARG A 788 -34.66 6.02 8.00
C ARG A 788 -34.32 7.24 7.16
N LEU A 789 -35.20 7.68 6.27
CA LEU A 789 -35.05 8.94 5.53
C LEU A 789 -35.09 10.17 6.47
N HIS A 790 -35.94 10.16 7.51
CA HIS A 790 -35.89 11.21 8.54
C HIS A 790 -34.55 11.25 9.26
N THR A 791 -33.96 10.08 9.57
CA THR A 791 -32.62 10.02 10.14
C THR A 791 -31.59 10.70 9.21
N VAL A 792 -31.60 10.38 7.92
CA VAL A 792 -30.70 10.99 6.92
C VAL A 792 -30.88 12.52 6.87
N ASP A 793 -32.11 13.02 6.80
CA ASP A 793 -32.37 14.47 6.77
C ASP A 793 -31.82 15.16 8.03
N SER A 794 -31.96 14.54 9.20
CA SER A 794 -31.39 15.05 10.46
C SER A 794 -29.86 15.10 10.40
N PHE A 795 -29.19 14.10 9.82
CA PHE A 795 -27.74 14.11 9.62
C PHE A 795 -27.32 15.25 8.68
N VAL A 796 -28.00 15.39 7.54
CA VAL A 796 -27.71 16.45 6.55
C VAL A 796 -27.89 17.83 7.19
N SER A 797 -28.97 18.02 7.94
CA SER A 797 -29.26 19.27 8.64
C SER A 797 -28.21 19.59 9.71
N ALA A 798 -27.87 18.62 10.57
CA ALA A 798 -26.84 18.80 11.60
C ALA A 798 -25.47 19.11 11.00
N LEU A 799 -25.05 18.38 9.96
CA LEU A 799 -23.78 18.61 9.27
C LEU A 799 -23.77 19.98 8.57
N SER A 800 -24.82 20.31 7.82
CA SER A 800 -24.95 21.59 7.10
C SER A 800 -24.96 22.79 8.05
N ALA A 801 -25.68 22.71 9.17
CA ALA A 801 -25.73 23.77 10.16
C ALA A 801 -24.36 24.03 10.80
N ARG A 802 -23.64 22.96 11.16
CA ARG A 802 -22.29 23.06 11.74
C ARG A 802 -21.27 23.60 10.75
N LEU A 803 -21.26 23.06 9.53
CA LEU A 803 -20.40 23.55 8.45
C LEU A 803 -20.67 25.04 8.16
N SER A 804 -21.93 25.44 8.03
CA SER A 804 -22.30 26.84 7.79
C SER A 804 -21.86 27.75 8.96
N GLY A 805 -22.06 27.29 10.20
CA GLY A 805 -21.64 28.00 11.40
C GLY A 805 -20.12 28.22 11.45
N GLU A 806 -19.32 27.19 11.18
CA GLU A 806 -17.86 27.29 11.19
C GLU A 806 -17.31 28.09 9.99
N LEU A 807 -17.93 27.94 8.81
CA LEU A 807 -17.62 28.70 7.61
C LEU A 807 -17.98 30.17 7.75
N ILE A 808 -19.00 30.55 8.52
CA ILE A 808 -19.36 31.97 8.73
C ILE A 808 -18.61 32.56 9.94
N GLY A 809 -18.49 31.79 11.02
CA GLY A 809 -18.03 32.27 12.33
C GLY A 809 -16.52 32.51 12.47
N SER A 810 -15.68 31.89 11.63
CA SER A 810 -14.22 32.06 11.73
C SER A 810 -13.72 33.29 10.94
N GLY A 811 -13.76 34.49 11.52
CA GLY A 811 -13.22 35.70 10.85
C GLY A 811 -11.77 35.50 10.35
N GLY A 812 -11.51 35.78 9.06
CA GLY A 812 -10.20 35.60 8.42
C GLY A 812 -10.24 34.90 7.05
N PRO A 813 -9.09 34.56 6.44
CA PRO A 813 -9.01 33.83 5.17
C PRO A 813 -9.62 32.42 5.29
N LEU A 814 -10.07 31.82 4.18
CA LEU A 814 -10.80 30.53 4.18
C LEU A 814 -9.98 29.39 4.83
N VAL A 815 -8.65 29.43 4.78
CA VAL A 815 -7.78 28.50 5.53
C VAL A 815 -8.07 28.48 7.04
N ALA A 816 -8.51 29.60 7.61
CA ALA A 816 -8.79 29.72 9.04
C ALA A 816 -10.02 28.92 9.51
N THR A 817 -10.82 28.38 8.58
CA THR A 817 -11.97 27.51 8.91
C THR A 817 -11.57 26.08 9.24
N GLY A 818 -10.29 25.71 9.07
CA GLY A 818 -9.77 24.40 9.47
C GLY A 818 -10.41 23.20 8.76
N ASP A 819 -10.95 22.26 9.54
CA ASP A 819 -11.56 21.01 9.05
C ASP A 819 -12.83 21.23 8.24
N ALA A 820 -13.60 22.30 8.50
CA ALA A 820 -14.87 22.56 7.84
C ALA A 820 -14.79 22.57 6.29
N VAL A 821 -13.72 23.13 5.72
CA VAL A 821 -13.55 23.21 4.25
C VAL A 821 -13.30 21.84 3.63
N PHE A 822 -12.46 21.03 4.26
CA PHE A 822 -12.15 19.68 3.78
C PHE A 822 -13.36 18.74 3.96
N VAL A 823 -14.12 18.90 5.04
CA VAL A 823 -15.37 18.15 5.27
C VAL A 823 -16.43 18.57 4.28
N ALA A 824 -16.58 19.87 3.99
CA ALA A 824 -17.49 20.37 2.97
C ALA A 824 -17.13 19.83 1.58
N ALA A 825 -15.84 19.70 1.26
CA ALA A 825 -15.37 19.08 0.02
C ALA A 825 -15.75 17.59 -0.06
N ALA A 826 -15.44 16.82 0.97
CA ALA A 826 -15.81 15.40 1.03
C ALA A 826 -17.33 15.19 0.95
N PHE A 827 -18.11 16.02 1.67
CA PHE A 827 -19.57 16.01 1.64
C PHE A 827 -20.12 16.32 0.25
N ALA A 828 -19.61 17.37 -0.42
CA ALA A 828 -20.04 17.74 -1.76
C ALA A 828 -19.75 16.66 -2.80
N ASN A 829 -18.52 16.12 -2.78
CA ASN A 829 -18.05 15.23 -3.83
C ASN A 829 -18.61 13.82 -3.73
N GLU A 830 -18.90 13.36 -2.52
CA GLU A 830 -19.29 11.98 -2.25
C GLU A 830 -20.65 11.91 -1.54
N GLU A 831 -20.79 12.30 -0.27
CA GLU A 831 -22.00 11.97 0.49
C GLU A 831 -23.29 12.60 -0.07
N ALA A 832 -23.26 13.90 -0.39
CA ALA A 832 -24.38 14.59 -1.02
C ALA A 832 -24.65 14.05 -2.43
N TYR A 833 -23.59 13.64 -3.13
CA TYR A 833 -23.65 13.09 -4.48
C TYR A 833 -24.32 11.70 -4.49
N TRP A 834 -23.91 10.80 -3.59
CA TRP A 834 -24.52 9.47 -3.41
C TRP A 834 -25.99 9.58 -3.02
N LEU A 835 -26.30 10.45 -2.04
CA LEU A 835 -27.67 10.68 -1.62
C LEU A 835 -28.54 11.21 -2.76
N ALA A 836 -28.03 12.14 -3.57
CA ALA A 836 -28.74 12.66 -4.74
C ALA A 836 -29.03 11.56 -5.79
N LEU A 837 -28.06 10.71 -6.10
CA LEU A 837 -28.23 9.58 -7.02
C LEU A 837 -29.28 8.58 -6.53
N CYS A 838 -29.19 8.22 -5.25
CA CYS A 838 -30.15 7.36 -4.58
C CYS A 838 -31.59 7.92 -4.67
N LEU A 839 -31.78 9.19 -4.31
CA LEU A 839 -33.08 9.86 -4.40
C LEU A 839 -33.61 9.93 -5.85
N GLN A 840 -32.71 10.10 -6.85
CA GLN A 840 -33.09 10.04 -8.27
C GLN A 840 -33.61 8.66 -8.66
N ALA A 841 -32.93 7.59 -8.24
CA ALA A 841 -33.31 6.22 -8.53
C ALA A 841 -34.67 5.89 -7.90
N TRP A 842 -34.87 6.22 -6.62
CA TRP A 842 -36.06 5.83 -5.87
C TRP A 842 -37.33 6.60 -6.27
N THR A 843 -37.20 7.82 -6.77
CA THR A 843 -38.36 8.63 -7.23
C THR A 843 -38.91 8.19 -8.59
N THR A 844 -38.15 7.44 -9.39
CA THR A 844 -38.52 7.07 -10.77
C THR A 844 -39.62 5.97 -10.83
N PRO A 845 -39.53 4.86 -10.07
CA PRO A 845 -40.56 3.81 -10.03
C PRO A 845 -41.93 4.33 -9.54
N LEU A 846 -41.93 5.20 -8.53
CA LEU A 846 -43.15 5.76 -7.93
C LEU A 846 -43.93 6.66 -8.90
N LYS A 847 -43.23 7.32 -9.85
CA LYS A 847 -43.87 8.12 -10.93
C LYS A 847 -44.61 7.26 -11.95
N ARG A 848 -44.06 6.09 -12.32
CA ARG A 848 -44.64 5.21 -13.37
C ARG A 848 -45.97 4.57 -12.93
N ARG A 849 -46.10 4.22 -11.64
CA ARG A 849 -47.28 3.55 -11.08
C ARG A 849 -48.53 4.45 -11.05
N ARG A 850 -48.37 5.76 -10.83
CA ARG A 850 -49.48 6.74 -10.83
C ARG A 850 -50.03 7.04 -12.23
N LYS A 851 -49.20 6.93 -13.29
CA LYS A 851 -49.68 6.97 -14.70
C LYS A 851 -50.52 5.73 -15.05
N GLY A 852 -50.16 4.56 -14.53
CA GLY A 852 -50.94 3.31 -14.71
C GLY A 852 -52.30 3.33 -13.99
N LYS A 853 -52.37 3.86 -12.75
CA LYS A 853 -53.63 4.01 -12.00
C LYS A 853 -54.64 4.98 -12.64
N LYS A 854 -54.19 5.96 -13.45
CA LYS A 854 -55.09 6.84 -14.23
C LYS A 854 -55.76 6.16 -15.43
N ALA A 855 -55.33 4.96 -15.82
CA ALA A 855 -55.87 4.21 -16.94
C ALA A 855 -56.85 3.07 -16.53
N GLY A 856 -57.09 2.87 -15.23
CA GLY A 856 -58.04 1.89 -14.73
C GLY A 856 -58.21 2.03 -13.23
N ALA A 857 -59.33 2.62 -12.80
CA ALA A 857 -59.68 2.81 -11.40
C ALA A 857 -60.75 1.78 -11.01
N ASP A 858 -60.38 0.84 -10.13
CA ASP A 858 -61.17 0.37 -8.99
C ASP A 858 -60.43 -0.80 -8.29
N ALA A 859 -59.83 -0.52 -7.12
CA ALA A 859 -59.61 -1.48 -6.01
C ALA A 859 -58.72 -0.88 -4.87
N GLY A 860 -59.27 -0.81 -3.65
CA GLY A 860 -58.58 -1.00 -2.35
C GLY A 860 -57.63 0.09 -1.83
N ASP A 861 -57.97 0.70 -0.68
CA ASP A 861 -57.61 2.07 -0.28
C ASP A 861 -56.87 2.21 1.08
N VAL A 862 -55.88 1.34 1.36
CA VAL A 862 -55.01 1.49 2.56
C VAL A 862 -53.52 1.37 2.21
N SER A 863 -53.13 0.41 1.36
CA SER A 863 -51.74 0.30 0.87
C SER A 863 -51.26 1.50 0.03
N SER A 864 -52.19 2.36 -0.41
CA SER A 864 -51.92 3.64 -1.08
C SER A 864 -51.29 4.67 -0.15
N VAL A 865 -51.75 4.76 1.11
CA VAL A 865 -51.42 5.86 2.02
C VAL A 865 -49.94 5.81 2.45
N ALA A 866 -49.44 4.61 2.81
CA ALA A 866 -48.04 4.45 3.20
C ALA A 866 -47.06 4.70 2.02
N HIS A 867 -47.48 4.39 0.79
CA HIS A 867 -46.70 4.67 -0.42
C HIS A 867 -46.71 6.15 -0.79
N GLU A 868 -47.84 6.82 -0.61
CA GLU A 868 -47.95 8.27 -0.76
C GLU A 868 -47.07 8.99 0.27
N ALA A 869 -47.05 8.52 1.52
CA ALA A 869 -46.16 9.03 2.56
C ALA A 869 -44.67 8.82 2.22
N LEU A 870 -44.28 7.66 1.68
CA LEU A 870 -42.92 7.42 1.21
C LEU A 870 -42.54 8.33 0.03
N GLN A 871 -43.45 8.51 -0.93
CA GLN A 871 -43.23 9.39 -2.07
C GLN A 871 -43.09 10.87 -1.63
N GLU A 872 -43.97 11.33 -0.73
CA GLU A 872 -43.92 12.67 -0.15
C GLU A 872 -42.60 12.86 0.60
N LYS A 873 -42.21 11.89 1.43
CA LYS A 873 -40.95 11.93 2.16
C LYS A 873 -39.74 12.01 1.23
N LEU A 874 -39.67 11.21 0.18
CA LEU A 874 -38.58 11.25 -0.81
C LEU A 874 -38.49 12.64 -1.49
N CYS A 875 -39.63 13.24 -1.82
CA CYS A 875 -39.66 14.60 -2.37
C CYS A 875 -39.21 15.64 -1.33
N GLY A 876 -39.64 15.49 -0.08
CA GLY A 876 -39.22 16.33 1.04
C GLY A 876 -37.71 16.24 1.32
N SER A 877 -37.13 15.04 1.30
CA SER A 877 -35.68 14.83 1.44
C SER A 877 -34.90 15.45 0.26
N CYS A 878 -35.43 15.39 -0.97
CA CYS A 878 -34.83 16.10 -2.10
C CYS A 878 -34.83 17.62 -1.89
N GLN A 879 -35.94 18.18 -1.41
CA GLN A 879 -36.06 19.60 -1.10
C GLN A 879 -35.12 20.01 0.04
N SER A 880 -35.11 19.24 1.13
CA SER A 880 -34.26 19.46 2.30
C SER A 880 -32.78 19.45 1.92
N LEU A 881 -32.32 18.43 1.19
CA LEU A 881 -30.95 18.37 0.69
C LEU A 881 -30.65 19.62 -0.14
N GLY A 882 -31.51 19.96 -1.10
CA GLY A 882 -31.38 21.20 -1.89
C GLY A 882 -31.21 22.45 -1.00
N THR A 883 -32.10 22.67 -0.03
CA THR A 883 -32.03 23.84 0.86
C THR A 883 -30.73 23.89 1.65
N HIS A 884 -30.23 22.76 2.13
CA HIS A 884 -28.97 22.69 2.87
C HIS A 884 -27.76 22.94 1.96
N LEU A 885 -27.78 22.45 0.72
CA LEU A 885 -26.75 22.76 -0.27
C LEU A 885 -26.75 24.25 -0.64
N GLN A 886 -27.93 24.85 -0.78
CA GLN A 886 -28.06 26.28 -1.05
C GLN A 886 -27.53 27.13 0.11
N GLY A 887 -27.90 26.80 1.36
CA GLY A 887 -27.40 27.50 2.54
C GLY A 887 -25.88 27.44 2.66
N LEU A 888 -25.26 26.28 2.41
CA LEU A 888 -23.80 26.14 2.39
C LEU A 888 -23.15 26.97 1.27
N ARG A 889 -23.77 27.01 0.09
CA ARG A 889 -23.30 27.86 -1.03
C ARG A 889 -23.37 29.34 -0.67
N GLU A 890 -24.43 29.77 0.00
CA GLU A 890 -24.58 31.15 0.47
C GLU A 890 -23.56 31.50 1.56
N ALA A 891 -23.29 30.59 2.49
CA ALA A 891 -22.22 30.72 3.49
C ALA A 891 -20.84 30.90 2.83
N LEU A 892 -20.53 30.12 1.80
CA LEU A 892 -19.29 30.24 1.02
C LEU A 892 -19.21 31.56 0.23
N LYS A 893 -20.34 32.06 -0.31
CA LYS A 893 -20.39 33.37 -0.99
C LYS A 893 -20.21 34.53 -0.02
N ALA A 894 -20.81 34.46 1.18
CA ALA A 894 -20.75 35.50 2.19
C ALA A 894 -19.32 35.79 2.69
N ARG A 895 -18.40 34.84 2.51
CA ARG A 895 -16.95 35.01 2.76
C ARG A 895 -16.23 35.98 1.82
N ASN A 896 -16.89 36.49 0.77
CA ASN A 896 -16.36 37.46 -0.19
C ASN A 896 -14.93 37.12 -0.66
N ILE A 897 -14.79 35.91 -1.20
CA ILE A 897 -13.52 35.32 -1.66
C ILE A 897 -12.97 36.16 -2.82
N GLY A 898 -12.06 37.10 -2.54
CA GLY A 898 -11.34 37.90 -3.54
C GLY A 898 -10.20 37.12 -4.19
N GLU A 899 -9.84 37.47 -5.44
CA GLU A 899 -8.99 36.69 -6.37
C GLU A 899 -7.58 36.29 -5.88
N ASP A 900 -7.07 36.85 -4.78
CA ASP A 900 -5.67 36.71 -4.34
C ASP A 900 -5.41 35.67 -3.21
N ASP A 901 -6.43 34.93 -2.73
CA ASP A 901 -6.30 34.07 -1.53
C ASP A 901 -5.85 32.61 -1.85
N LEU A 902 -4.89 32.04 -1.10
CA LEU A 902 -4.33 30.68 -1.37
C LEU A 902 -5.39 29.56 -1.32
N ALA A 903 -6.48 29.78 -0.59
CA ALA A 903 -7.63 28.88 -0.45
C ALA A 903 -8.69 29.01 -1.55
N LEU A 904 -8.48 29.90 -2.52
CA LEU A 904 -9.41 30.17 -3.62
C LEU A 904 -9.51 29.00 -4.60
N GLN A 905 -8.48 28.15 -4.72
CA GLN A 905 -8.55 26.92 -5.52
C GLN A 905 -9.60 25.95 -4.96
N VAL A 906 -9.58 25.66 -3.65
CA VAL A 906 -10.58 24.78 -3.03
C VAL A 906 -11.95 25.45 -3.03
N GLY A 907 -12.03 26.74 -2.70
CA GLY A 907 -13.29 27.50 -2.70
C GLY A 907 -13.97 27.55 -4.07
N SER A 908 -13.22 27.77 -5.15
CA SER A 908 -13.74 27.81 -6.52
C SER A 908 -14.15 26.42 -7.03
N LEU A 909 -13.35 25.39 -6.77
CA LEU A 909 -13.68 24.00 -7.12
C LEU A 909 -14.90 23.50 -6.35
N LEU A 910 -14.98 23.83 -5.05
CA LEU A 910 -16.17 23.63 -4.24
C LEU A 910 -17.35 24.32 -4.89
N ALA A 911 -17.25 25.62 -5.17
CA ALA A 911 -18.34 26.40 -5.76
C ALA A 911 -18.79 25.84 -7.12
N GLU A 912 -17.88 25.32 -7.93
CA GLU A 912 -18.17 24.69 -9.22
C GLU A 912 -18.85 23.33 -9.05
N LYS A 913 -18.29 22.43 -8.22
CA LYS A 913 -18.94 21.15 -7.90
C LYS A 913 -20.34 21.37 -7.31
N TRP A 914 -20.47 22.36 -6.43
CA TRP A 914 -21.75 22.79 -5.87
C TRP A 914 -22.69 23.36 -6.92
N ARG A 915 -22.19 24.11 -7.91
CA ARG A 915 -22.98 24.63 -9.03
C ARG A 915 -23.52 23.49 -9.90
N GLN A 916 -22.71 22.46 -10.16
CA GLN A 916 -23.12 21.27 -10.91
C GLN A 916 -24.24 20.50 -10.17
N LEU A 917 -24.04 20.22 -8.88
CA LEU A 917 -25.06 19.61 -8.02
C LEU A 917 -26.34 20.45 -7.97
N TRP A 918 -26.21 21.77 -7.79
CA TRP A 918 -27.35 22.69 -7.70
C TRP A 918 -28.10 22.84 -9.02
N SER A 919 -27.41 22.91 -10.16
CA SER A 919 -28.05 22.99 -11.48
C SER A 919 -28.96 21.79 -11.71
N TRP A 920 -28.50 20.60 -11.31
CA TRP A 920 -29.30 19.39 -11.30
C TRP A 920 -30.51 19.48 -10.37
N PHE A 921 -30.31 19.90 -9.11
CA PHE A 921 -31.42 20.10 -8.17
C PHE A 921 -32.42 21.12 -8.71
N ALA A 922 -31.99 22.27 -9.24
CA ALA A 922 -32.89 23.28 -9.78
C ALA A 922 -33.72 22.76 -10.96
N HIS A 923 -33.14 21.97 -11.88
CA HIS A 923 -33.88 21.33 -12.97
C HIS A 923 -34.84 20.24 -12.49
N LYS A 924 -34.40 19.34 -11.60
CA LYS A 924 -35.24 18.26 -11.03
C LYS A 924 -36.30 18.79 -10.09
N LEU A 925 -36.02 19.81 -9.29
CA LEU A 925 -36.92 20.47 -8.34
C LEU A 925 -37.95 21.29 -9.10
N ALA A 926 -37.57 22.02 -10.16
CA ALA A 926 -38.53 22.63 -11.07
C ALA A 926 -39.43 21.55 -11.71
N TYR A 927 -38.87 20.44 -12.19
CA TYR A 927 -39.66 19.34 -12.77
C TYR A 927 -40.53 18.60 -11.74
N LEU A 928 -40.04 18.40 -10.51
CA LEU A 928 -40.73 17.73 -9.40
C LEU A 928 -41.80 18.64 -8.82
N ILE A 929 -41.56 19.94 -8.63
CA ILE A 929 -42.55 20.94 -8.22
C ILE A 929 -43.60 21.11 -9.31
N THR A 930 -43.21 21.16 -10.59
CA THR A 930 -44.16 21.21 -11.70
C THR A 930 -45.00 19.93 -11.71
N ALA A 931 -44.39 18.75 -11.61
CA ALA A 931 -45.10 17.49 -11.51
C ALA A 931 -46.01 17.41 -10.26
N LEU A 932 -45.57 17.94 -9.11
CA LEU A 932 -46.32 17.99 -7.85
C LEU A 932 -47.51 18.95 -7.94
N MET A 933 -47.30 20.15 -8.49
CA MET A 933 -48.36 21.15 -8.75
C MET A 933 -49.37 20.63 -9.78
N PHE A 934 -48.94 19.91 -10.82
CA PHE A 934 -49.85 19.24 -11.75
C PHE A 934 -50.62 18.10 -11.10
N THR A 935 -50.04 17.38 -10.12
CA THR A 935 -50.78 16.38 -9.31
C THR A 935 -51.74 16.99 -8.28
N ILE A 936 -51.48 18.20 -7.77
CA ILE A 936 -52.38 18.90 -6.84
C ILE A 936 -53.52 19.60 -7.62
N LEU A 937 -53.27 20.09 -8.84
CA LEU A 937 -54.21 20.91 -9.61
C LEU A 937 -55.05 20.14 -10.65
N GLY A 938 -54.80 18.84 -10.89
CA GLY A 938 -55.70 17.98 -11.67
C GLY A 938 -55.90 18.33 -13.16
N LYS A 939 -55.05 19.17 -13.78
CA LYS A 939 -55.22 19.58 -15.20
C LYS A 939 -54.43 18.70 -16.17
N SER A 940 -55.02 18.45 -17.35
CA SER A 940 -54.51 17.53 -18.37
C SER A 940 -53.27 18.08 -19.11
N ALA A 941 -52.46 17.18 -19.67
CA ALA A 941 -51.18 17.47 -20.33
C ALA A 941 -51.27 18.27 -21.65
N VAL A 942 -52.48 18.67 -22.10
CA VAL A 942 -52.69 19.34 -23.40
C VAL A 942 -52.30 20.82 -23.38
N ASP A 943 -52.27 21.47 -22.22
CA ASP A 943 -51.93 22.90 -22.12
C ASP A 943 -50.42 23.21 -22.08
N ALA A 944 -49.57 22.18 -22.06
CA ALA A 944 -48.12 22.31 -21.87
C ALA A 944 -47.36 22.99 -23.05
N THR A 945 -47.95 23.12 -24.23
CA THR A 945 -47.31 23.78 -25.39
C THR A 945 -47.56 25.29 -25.45
N ARG A 946 -48.36 25.88 -24.56
CA ARG A 946 -48.65 27.32 -24.57
C ARG A 946 -47.89 28.16 -23.53
N TYR A 947 -47.12 27.52 -22.65
CA TYR A 947 -46.41 28.20 -21.55
C TYR A 947 -44.90 27.87 -21.44
N ALA A 948 -44.35 27.12 -22.41
CA ALA A 948 -42.91 27.11 -22.70
C ALA A 948 -42.67 28.05 -23.89
#